data_AF-A0A9W8NTF0-F1
#
_entry.id   AF-A0A9W8NTF0-F1
#
_cell.length_a   1.000
_cell.length_b   1.000
_cell.length_c   1.000
_cell.angle_alpha   90.00
_cell.angle_beta   90.00
_cell.angle_gamma   90.00
#
_symmetry.space_group_name_H-M   'P 1'
#
loop_
_entity.id
_entity.type
_entity.pdbx_description
1 polymer ?
#
loop_
_entity_poly.entity_id
_entity_poly.type
_entity_poly.pdbx_seq_one_letter_code
_entity_poly.pdbx_strand_id
1 'polypeptide(L)'
;FFGCVAEGCDWLQAGNAAKNRVLRHAAHECKHLSTELRKWAITQSAGGSLGSKLEPHTPSPSPACSSTLTAGPQSIDKPATKLSIQHDFTELGKKEWQDKLDFCIVKLICVNGLAPNILDSDEWKEFIQVATKSKLKATPSDKFEYDYIPNEAARVQHLTVEALHQHHNLTFTFDGSDTLGRDSVYTGHVTTPDRTTYFLSFKEGTNESHTAEWVKSFVLDSMDIVGREHFAGTCADSTGNTRKGRTLVKDAVPTVMALPDPCHHIHNTVKDITNLPEFQNMISVLRAVIKHFSHSNFGNKLLKNAQADDEVTKGLVKIGKTRFATHYSAAVALDRCFTNIQNLIVTKAIKPKNKEMVDTITGQRDSMVFKLNLLQYTRIVDPLARSLWSLKAQESTMGDVYLFYMAIGAELKDLFEMGEKRTGIDVTLAQKITKIFNKRYREFIDATPDDPYFTTLYLDPRFVGSDIFKKSGTIPTPVIVLPAAQPNSITDEAQQAPNPKAYRRAKKALLQLLRNEVQMFGDHKESSSIASLVKMTGASGVTIKNEFSVQLLAYSRREFPFTDPIGAQTVLQWWRSLVTHPKARVLAFLAVKLYSVLPNSMPDERWGSTKTRTNTPLRNHQKVSTLANMIQVGDWYGKHMVSLYLSSRAASDSFDVHRKQKMIDPSLMLASETYLGSEVMAQIPRACCLILQMLVWTFLMPWAQMLKRMWMMKKLVTRQVQQVGFQTLSCLFQKQTSRTLTMTSTLMHSC
;
A
#
# COMPACT_ATOMS: atom_id res chain seq x y z
N PHE A 1 7.80 -44.56 14.01
CA PHE A 1 7.41 -43.42 13.15
C PHE A 1 6.07 -42.90 13.64
N PHE A 2 5.82 -41.61 13.49
CA PHE A 2 4.50 -41.01 13.72
C PHE A 2 4.13 -40.18 12.48
N GLY A 3 2.84 -40.01 12.23
CA GLY A 3 2.35 -39.31 11.04
C GLY A 3 1.10 -38.50 11.29
N CYS A 4 0.69 -37.73 10.29
CA CYS A 4 -0.53 -36.94 10.34
C CYS A 4 -1.75 -37.87 10.19
N VAL A 5 -2.81 -37.61 10.96
CA VAL A 5 -4.07 -38.38 10.91
C VAL A 5 -5.00 -37.93 9.78
N ALA A 6 -4.71 -36.79 9.15
CA ALA A 6 -5.55 -36.25 8.10
C ALA A 6 -5.52 -37.13 6.83
N GLU A 7 -6.71 -37.48 6.33
CA GLU A 7 -6.84 -38.29 5.12
C GLU A 7 -6.20 -37.57 3.91
N GLY A 8 -5.29 -38.26 3.22
CA GLY A 8 -4.53 -37.70 2.10
C GLY A 8 -3.24 -36.97 2.49
N CYS A 9 -2.85 -36.95 3.77
CA CYS A 9 -1.57 -36.40 4.20
C CYS A 9 -0.51 -37.50 4.45
N ASP A 10 0.50 -37.58 3.57
CA ASP A 10 1.58 -38.58 3.68
C ASP A 10 2.70 -38.18 4.65
N TRP A 11 2.46 -37.20 5.52
CA TRP A 11 3.50 -36.71 6.42
C TRP A 11 3.84 -37.75 7.49
N LEU A 12 5.09 -38.23 7.44
CA LEU A 12 5.65 -39.21 8.36
C LEU A 12 7.00 -38.71 8.89
N GLN A 13 7.24 -38.94 10.17
CA GLN A 13 8.48 -38.56 10.84
C GLN A 13 9.03 -39.70 11.70
N ALA A 14 10.35 -39.84 11.68
CA ALA A 14 11.08 -40.76 12.55
C ALA A 14 11.26 -40.17 13.96
N GLY A 15 11.46 -41.05 14.95
CA GLY A 15 11.69 -40.69 16.34
C GLY A 15 10.42 -40.30 17.12
N ASN A 16 10.61 -39.52 18.19
CA ASN A 16 9.54 -39.16 19.13
C ASN A 16 8.65 -38.04 18.59
N ALA A 17 7.34 -38.16 18.86
CA ALA A 17 6.31 -37.17 18.54
C ALA A 17 6.35 -35.96 19.49
N ALA A 18 7.46 -35.21 19.48
CA ALA A 18 7.58 -34.00 20.27
C ALA A 18 6.50 -32.97 19.87
N LYS A 19 5.90 -32.29 20.87
CA LYS A 19 4.77 -31.37 20.68
C LYS A 19 5.03 -30.32 19.58
N ASN A 20 6.20 -29.69 19.58
CA ASN A 20 6.60 -28.70 18.58
C ASN A 20 6.64 -29.26 17.15
N ARG A 21 7.14 -30.48 16.95
CA ARG A 21 7.20 -31.13 15.63
C ARG A 21 5.81 -31.40 15.06
N VAL A 22 4.90 -31.87 15.91
CA VAL A 22 3.50 -32.14 15.54
C VAL A 22 2.77 -30.84 15.23
N LEU A 23 2.86 -29.85 16.12
CA LEU A 23 2.16 -28.58 15.96
C LEU A 23 2.67 -27.78 14.76
N ARG A 24 3.97 -27.78 14.48
CA ARG A 24 4.53 -27.11 13.29
C ARG A 24 3.88 -27.62 12.01
N HIS A 25 3.79 -28.95 11.85
CA HIS A 25 3.14 -29.55 10.71
C HIS A 25 1.64 -29.22 10.67
N ALA A 26 0.94 -29.48 11.78
CA ALA A 26 -0.51 -29.30 11.87
C ALA A 26 -0.96 -27.85 11.66
N ALA A 27 -0.21 -26.87 12.16
CA ALA A 27 -0.54 -25.45 12.06
C ALA A 27 -0.15 -24.82 10.72
N HIS A 28 1.01 -25.18 10.16
CA HIS A 28 1.62 -24.42 9.05
C HIS A 28 1.88 -25.21 7.76
N GLU A 29 1.86 -26.55 7.78
CA GLU A 29 2.26 -27.37 6.62
C GLU A 29 1.14 -28.29 6.11
N CYS A 30 0.27 -28.81 6.99
CA CYS A 30 -0.72 -29.79 6.61
C CYS A 30 -1.88 -29.16 5.82
N LYS A 31 -2.10 -29.59 4.58
CA LYS A 31 -3.20 -29.12 3.72
C LYS A 31 -4.55 -29.79 4.00
N HIS A 32 -4.52 -31.03 4.48
CA HIS A 32 -5.70 -31.91 4.61
C HIS A 32 -6.33 -31.88 6.00
N LEU A 33 -5.70 -31.22 6.97
CA LEU A 33 -6.23 -31.14 8.31
C LEU A 33 -7.51 -30.30 8.32
N SER A 34 -8.51 -30.74 9.09
CA SER A 34 -9.75 -29.99 9.26
C SER A 34 -9.47 -28.60 9.87
N THR A 35 -10.30 -27.62 9.50
CA THR A 35 -10.16 -26.24 9.98
C THR A 35 -10.13 -26.15 11.50
N GLU A 36 -10.95 -26.96 12.20
CA GLU A 36 -11.01 -26.98 13.66
C GLU A 36 -9.73 -27.52 14.30
N LEU A 37 -9.19 -28.62 13.78
CA LEU A 37 -7.92 -29.17 14.27
C LEU A 37 -6.75 -28.25 13.97
N ARG A 38 -6.76 -27.56 12.81
CA ARG A 38 -5.74 -26.56 12.47
C ARG A 38 -5.81 -25.36 13.43
N LYS A 39 -6.99 -24.81 13.69
CA LYS A 39 -7.19 -23.72 14.67
C LYS A 39 -6.69 -24.10 16.06
N TRP A 40 -7.01 -25.33 16.50
CA TRP A 40 -6.51 -25.84 17.77
C TRP A 40 -4.98 -25.91 17.80
N ALA A 41 -4.35 -26.42 16.72
CA ALA A 41 -2.90 -26.50 16.63
C ALA A 41 -2.23 -25.11 16.66
N ILE A 42 -2.77 -24.14 15.92
CA ILE A 42 -2.29 -22.74 15.92
C ILE A 42 -2.39 -22.16 17.34
N THR A 43 -3.51 -22.37 18.04
CA THR A 43 -3.70 -21.89 19.42
C THR A 43 -2.66 -22.46 20.37
N GLN A 44 -2.37 -23.76 20.26
CA GLN A 44 -1.35 -24.41 21.09
C GLN A 44 0.07 -23.91 20.77
N SER A 45 0.37 -23.66 19.49
CA SER A 45 1.65 -23.06 19.07
C SER A 45 1.80 -21.62 19.55
N ALA A 46 0.74 -20.81 19.44
CA ALA A 46 0.73 -19.42 19.91
C ALA A 46 1.01 -19.30 21.40
N GLY A 47 0.44 -20.20 22.22
CA GLY A 47 0.71 -20.26 23.67
C GLY A 47 2.16 -20.67 24.00
N GLY A 48 2.85 -21.37 23.09
CA GLY A 48 4.25 -21.77 23.23
C GLY A 48 5.27 -20.71 22.82
N SER A 49 4.82 -19.62 22.20
CA SER A 49 5.69 -18.56 21.67
C SER A 49 6.44 -17.79 22.77
N LEU A 50 7.58 -17.21 22.41
CA LEU A 50 8.36 -16.39 23.34
C LEU A 50 7.63 -15.07 23.65
N GLY A 51 6.91 -14.48 22.69
CA GLY A 51 6.09 -13.30 22.93
C GLY A 51 5.03 -13.54 24.00
N SER A 52 4.29 -14.66 23.93
CA SER A 52 3.26 -15.00 24.92
C SER A 52 3.83 -15.25 26.32
N LYS A 53 5.03 -15.85 26.40
CA LYS A 53 5.69 -16.13 27.70
C LYS A 53 6.23 -14.88 28.40
N LEU A 54 6.52 -13.83 27.63
CA LEU A 54 7.17 -12.61 28.10
C LEU A 54 6.22 -11.43 28.29
N GLU A 55 4.98 -11.51 27.79
CA GLU A 55 3.95 -10.50 28.08
C GLU A 55 3.44 -10.67 29.52
N PRO A 56 3.35 -9.59 30.32
CA PRO A 56 2.81 -9.68 31.66
C PRO A 56 1.31 -10.01 31.59
N HIS A 57 0.90 -11.09 32.28
CA HIS A 57 -0.51 -11.48 32.39
C HIS A 57 -1.35 -10.31 32.92
N THR A 58 -2.23 -9.75 32.07
CA THR A 58 -3.46 -9.12 32.56
C THR A 58 -4.34 -10.25 33.09
N PRO A 59 -4.70 -10.29 34.39
CA PRO A 59 -5.52 -11.36 34.93
C PRO A 59 -6.92 -11.27 34.31
N SER A 60 -7.26 -12.25 33.48
CA SER A 60 -8.65 -12.50 33.10
C SER A 60 -9.36 -13.20 34.27
N PRO A 61 -10.62 -12.88 34.58
CA PRO A 61 -11.30 -13.41 35.76
C PRO A 61 -11.59 -14.90 35.58
N SER A 62 -10.89 -15.75 36.31
CA SER A 62 -11.25 -17.17 36.43
C SER A 62 -12.58 -17.32 37.19
N PRO A 63 -13.43 -18.30 36.81
CA PRO A 63 -14.73 -18.51 37.40
C PRO A 63 -14.58 -19.04 38.84
N ALA A 64 -15.36 -18.47 39.76
CA ALA A 64 -15.47 -18.95 41.12
C ALA A 64 -15.98 -20.40 41.11
N CYS A 65 -15.12 -21.35 41.51
CA CYS A 65 -15.56 -22.68 41.87
C CYS A 65 -15.62 -22.74 43.40
N SER A 66 -16.84 -22.76 43.91
CA SER A 66 -17.18 -22.94 45.31
C SER A 66 -16.71 -24.32 45.80
N SER A 67 -15.89 -24.36 46.84
CA SER A 67 -15.81 -25.55 47.69
C SER A 67 -15.71 -25.14 49.16
N THR A 68 -16.65 -25.71 49.89
CA THR A 68 -17.06 -25.45 51.26
C THR A 68 -15.97 -25.83 52.26
N LEU A 69 -15.75 -24.96 53.24
CA LEU A 69 -14.93 -25.22 54.43
C LEU A 69 -15.64 -26.23 55.34
N THR A 70 -14.91 -27.26 55.77
CA THR A 70 -15.17 -27.95 57.04
C THR A 70 -13.87 -28.01 57.84
N ALA A 71 -13.90 -27.34 58.99
CA ALA A 71 -12.84 -27.32 59.98
C ALA A 71 -12.96 -28.51 60.94
N GLY A 72 -11.83 -29.06 61.35
CA GLY A 72 -11.68 -29.98 62.49
C GLY A 72 -10.35 -29.69 63.21
N PRO A 73 -10.30 -29.60 64.55
CA PRO A 73 -9.10 -29.19 65.29
C PRO A 73 -8.32 -30.37 65.93
N GLN A 74 -7.09 -30.06 66.41
CA GLN A 74 -6.16 -30.83 67.27
C GLN A 74 -5.13 -31.72 66.52
N SER A 75 -3.85 -31.87 66.88
CA SER A 75 -3.03 -31.51 68.06
C SER A 75 -1.53 -31.47 67.72
N ILE A 76 -0.73 -30.99 68.67
CA ILE A 76 0.73 -30.74 68.68
C ILE A 76 1.54 -32.04 68.80
N ASP A 77 2.63 -32.23 68.02
CA ASP A 77 3.99 -32.57 68.52
C ASP A 77 5.07 -32.64 67.40
N LYS A 78 6.28 -32.15 67.73
CA LYS A 78 7.52 -31.99 66.91
C LYS A 78 8.37 -33.29 66.92
N PRO A 79 9.46 -33.47 66.10
CA PRO A 79 10.29 -32.43 65.48
C PRO A 79 10.61 -32.59 63.98
N ALA A 80 10.97 -31.44 63.42
CA ALA A 80 11.38 -31.24 62.05
C ALA A 80 12.74 -31.87 61.72
N THR A 81 12.75 -32.78 60.75
CA THR A 81 13.93 -33.06 59.92
C THR A 81 13.92 -32.08 58.75
N LYS A 82 15.01 -31.31 58.63
CA LYS A 82 15.24 -30.34 57.54
C LYS A 82 15.02 -30.99 56.17
N LEU A 83 14.00 -30.57 55.43
CA LEU A 83 14.03 -30.56 53.96
C LEU A 83 14.22 -29.09 53.54
N SER A 84 15.43 -28.77 53.07
CA SER A 84 15.69 -27.46 52.47
C SER A 84 14.96 -27.38 51.13
N ILE A 85 13.83 -26.68 51.10
CA ILE A 85 13.31 -26.11 49.87
C ILE A 85 14.09 -24.82 49.62
N GLN A 86 15.28 -24.95 49.03
CA GLN A 86 15.91 -23.82 48.34
C GLN A 86 15.34 -23.81 46.92
N HIS A 87 14.36 -22.94 46.67
CA HIS A 87 14.04 -22.54 45.30
C HIS A 87 15.26 -21.81 44.74
N ASP A 88 15.90 -22.39 43.72
CA ASP A 88 17.06 -21.81 43.06
C ASP A 88 16.62 -20.66 42.13
N PHE A 89 16.61 -19.44 42.66
CA PHE A 89 16.27 -18.22 41.94
C PHE A 89 17.25 -17.91 40.78
N THR A 90 18.41 -18.56 40.70
CA THR A 90 19.45 -18.24 39.70
C THR A 90 19.19 -18.87 38.33
N GLU A 91 18.71 -20.12 38.29
CA GLU A 91 18.43 -20.83 37.04
C GLU A 91 17.15 -20.32 36.36
N LEU A 92 16.13 -19.96 37.15
CA LEU A 92 14.89 -19.39 36.62
C LEU A 92 15.16 -18.01 35.97
N GLY A 93 15.98 -17.18 36.61
CA GLY A 93 16.39 -15.88 36.06
C GLY A 93 17.27 -16.02 34.80
N LYS A 94 18.16 -17.02 34.72
CA LYS A 94 18.92 -17.31 33.50
C LYS A 94 18.01 -17.73 32.34
N LYS A 95 17.01 -18.58 32.61
CA LYS A 95 16.05 -19.01 31.58
C LYS A 95 15.21 -17.85 31.07
N GLU A 96 14.68 -17.01 31.95
CA GLU A 96 13.93 -15.82 31.55
C GLU A 96 14.80 -14.86 30.73
N TRP A 97 16.08 -14.69 31.10
CA TRP A 97 17.02 -13.88 30.34
C TRP A 97 17.30 -14.48 28.95
N GLN A 98 17.49 -15.81 28.85
CA GLN A 98 17.64 -16.49 27.57
C GLN A 98 16.39 -16.31 26.70
N ASP A 99 15.19 -16.48 27.25
CA ASP A 99 13.93 -16.33 26.51
C ASP A 99 13.77 -14.89 26.00
N LYS A 100 14.12 -13.87 26.81
CA LYS A 100 14.12 -12.45 26.38
C LYS A 100 15.13 -12.20 25.25
N LEU A 101 16.34 -12.75 25.36
CA LEU A 101 17.37 -12.63 24.34
C LEU A 101 16.93 -13.29 23.04
N ASP A 102 16.49 -14.54 23.11
CA ASP A 102 15.99 -15.32 21.97
C ASP A 102 14.80 -14.61 21.30
N PHE A 103 13.90 -13.98 22.07
CA PHE A 103 12.79 -13.20 21.50
C PHE A 103 13.28 -11.97 20.72
N CYS A 104 14.30 -11.27 21.23
CA CYS A 104 14.93 -10.17 20.49
C CYS A 104 15.57 -10.66 19.19
N ILE A 105 16.19 -11.85 19.22
CA ILE A 105 16.81 -12.48 18.05
C ILE A 105 15.73 -12.88 17.02
N VAL A 106 14.59 -13.45 17.44
CA VAL A 106 13.44 -13.73 16.55
C VAL A 106 13.02 -12.46 15.79
N LYS A 107 12.85 -11.35 16.51
CA LYS A 107 12.49 -10.05 15.90
C LYS A 107 13.57 -9.59 14.93
N LEU A 108 14.84 -9.63 15.33
CA LEU A 108 15.97 -9.22 14.49
C LEU A 108 16.00 -9.98 13.17
N ILE A 109 15.90 -11.32 13.24
CA ILE A 109 15.94 -12.22 12.09
C ILE A 109 14.77 -11.93 11.15
N CYS A 110 13.55 -11.87 11.69
CA CYS A 110 12.34 -11.76 10.86
C CYS A 110 12.20 -10.36 10.24
N VAL A 111 12.44 -9.29 10.99
CA VAL A 111 12.32 -7.90 10.51
C VAL A 111 13.38 -7.57 9.45
N ASN A 112 14.62 -8.01 9.67
CA ASN A 112 15.73 -7.73 8.75
C ASN A 112 15.91 -8.79 7.66
N GLY A 113 15.17 -9.91 7.74
CA GLY A 113 15.25 -11.00 6.78
C GLY A 113 16.58 -11.75 6.82
N LEU A 114 17.21 -11.86 7.99
CA LEU A 114 18.47 -12.61 8.15
C LEU A 114 18.24 -14.11 8.00
N ALA A 115 19.24 -14.84 7.51
CA ALA A 115 19.16 -16.30 7.43
C ALA A 115 19.42 -16.90 8.83
N PRO A 116 18.58 -17.83 9.33
CA PRO A 116 18.76 -18.41 10.66
C PRO A 116 20.12 -19.08 10.88
N ASN A 117 20.74 -19.64 9.83
CA ASN A 117 22.05 -20.29 9.90
C ASN A 117 23.19 -19.37 10.40
N ILE A 118 23.02 -18.04 10.35
CA ILE A 118 23.98 -17.11 10.94
C ILE A 118 24.19 -17.38 12.44
N LEU A 119 23.17 -17.91 13.12
CA LEU A 119 23.20 -18.20 14.55
C LEU A 119 24.16 -19.34 14.90
N ASP A 120 24.52 -20.18 13.94
CA ASP A 120 25.45 -21.30 14.13
C ASP A 120 26.90 -20.94 13.75
N SER A 121 27.14 -19.73 13.25
CA SER A 121 28.49 -19.22 12.97
C SER A 121 29.30 -19.02 14.25
N ASP A 122 30.62 -19.09 14.14
CA ASP A 122 31.50 -18.90 15.29
C ASP A 122 31.52 -17.44 15.74
N GLU A 123 31.40 -16.50 14.80
CA GLU A 123 31.27 -15.07 15.07
C GLU A 123 30.02 -14.76 15.90
N TRP A 124 28.89 -15.41 15.59
CA TRP A 124 27.67 -15.22 16.39
C TRP A 124 27.82 -15.81 17.80
N LYS A 125 28.42 -17.00 17.93
CA LYS A 125 28.68 -17.62 19.24
C LYS A 125 29.60 -16.75 20.08
N GLU A 126 30.67 -16.21 19.49
CA GLU A 126 31.58 -15.27 20.14
C GLU A 126 30.84 -14.00 20.58
N PHE A 127 30.01 -13.42 19.69
CA PHE A 127 29.18 -12.26 20.03
C PHE A 127 28.30 -12.51 21.26
N ILE A 128 27.61 -13.65 21.33
CA ILE A 128 26.77 -14.00 22.48
C ILE A 128 27.62 -14.21 23.74
N GLN A 129 28.78 -14.88 23.63
CA GLN A 129 29.70 -15.08 24.76
C GLN A 129 30.18 -13.73 25.32
N VAL A 130 30.63 -12.82 24.47
CA VAL A 130 31.10 -11.50 24.89
C VAL A 130 29.95 -10.67 25.47
N ALA A 131 28.82 -10.57 24.76
CA ALA A 131 27.68 -9.75 25.16
C ALA A 131 27.05 -10.22 26.48
N THR A 132 27.06 -11.53 26.75
CA THR A 132 26.47 -12.12 27.96
C THR A 132 27.50 -12.43 29.04
N LYS A 133 28.78 -12.11 28.80
CA LYS A 133 29.92 -12.48 29.67
C LYS A 133 29.92 -13.98 29.99
N SER A 134 29.65 -14.79 28.96
CA SER A 134 29.56 -16.25 28.99
C SER A 134 28.50 -16.81 29.95
N LYS A 135 27.53 -15.99 30.39
CA LYS A 135 26.43 -16.42 31.27
C LYS A 135 25.31 -17.14 30.53
N LEU A 136 25.15 -16.86 29.24
CA LEU A 136 24.18 -17.51 28.37
C LEU A 136 24.89 -18.22 27.22
N LYS A 137 24.19 -19.18 26.61
CA LYS A 137 24.69 -19.90 25.43
C LYS A 137 23.96 -19.41 24.20
N ALA A 138 24.66 -19.42 23.06
CA ALA A 138 24.01 -19.18 21.78
C ALA A 138 23.00 -20.31 21.51
N THR A 139 21.76 -19.94 21.27
CA THR A 139 20.72 -20.88 20.88
C THR A 139 20.91 -21.24 19.40
N PRO A 140 20.93 -22.55 19.04
CA PRO A 140 21.17 -22.98 17.66
C PRO A 140 20.03 -22.62 16.71
N SER A 141 20.35 -22.48 15.43
CA SER A 141 19.39 -22.02 14.40
C SER A 141 18.17 -22.94 14.24
N ASP A 142 18.33 -24.25 14.40
CA ASP A 142 17.23 -25.23 14.36
C ASP A 142 16.11 -24.90 15.35
N LYS A 143 16.45 -24.40 16.54
CA LYS A 143 15.44 -24.02 17.54
C LYS A 143 14.63 -22.81 17.08
N PHE A 144 15.26 -21.86 16.38
CA PHE A 144 14.56 -20.72 15.81
C PHE A 144 13.67 -21.15 14.65
N GLU A 145 14.19 -21.94 13.71
CA GLU A 145 13.45 -22.34 12.51
C GLU A 145 12.26 -23.25 12.84
N TYR A 146 12.42 -24.17 13.79
CA TYR A 146 11.45 -25.22 14.03
C TYR A 146 10.55 -25.02 15.25
N ASP A 147 10.88 -24.10 16.15
CA ASP A 147 10.11 -23.85 17.37
C ASP A 147 9.75 -22.37 17.52
N TYR A 148 10.74 -21.48 17.67
CA TYR A 148 10.45 -20.09 18.04
C TYR A 148 9.74 -19.29 16.94
N ILE A 149 10.21 -19.34 15.69
CA ILE A 149 9.60 -18.57 14.59
C ILE A 149 8.19 -19.08 14.27
N PRO A 150 7.93 -20.40 14.12
CA PRO A 150 6.57 -20.89 13.87
C PRO A 150 5.60 -20.57 15.01
N ASN A 151 6.00 -20.75 16.27
CA ASN A 151 5.14 -20.43 17.41
C ASN A 151 4.83 -18.93 17.48
N GLU A 152 5.83 -18.08 17.20
CA GLU A 152 5.63 -16.64 17.14
C GLU A 152 4.74 -16.23 15.96
N ALA A 153 4.86 -16.87 14.80
CA ALA A 153 3.97 -16.65 13.67
C ALA A 153 2.52 -17.01 14.00
N ALA A 154 2.29 -18.14 14.69
CA ALA A 154 0.97 -18.52 15.19
C ALA A 154 0.40 -17.48 16.17
N ARG A 155 1.22 -16.94 17.08
CA ARG A 155 0.81 -15.84 17.98
C ARG A 155 0.44 -14.58 17.20
N VAL A 156 1.28 -14.17 16.26
CA VAL A 156 1.01 -13.01 15.39
C VAL A 156 -0.27 -13.20 14.58
N GLN A 157 -0.55 -14.42 14.13
CA GLN A 157 -1.81 -14.73 13.45
C GLN A 157 -3.01 -14.47 14.36
N HIS A 158 -2.99 -14.95 15.61
CA HIS A 158 -4.04 -14.69 16.59
C HIS A 158 -4.27 -13.18 16.79
N LEU A 159 -3.19 -12.43 17.05
CA LEU A 159 -3.27 -10.99 17.26
C LEU A 159 -3.79 -10.24 16.02
N THR A 160 -3.42 -10.71 14.83
CA THR A 160 -3.91 -10.17 13.57
C THR A 160 -5.41 -10.40 13.42
N VAL A 161 -5.90 -11.61 13.69
CA VAL A 161 -7.32 -11.95 13.62
C VAL A 161 -8.12 -11.17 14.66
N GLU A 162 -7.64 -11.07 15.89
CA GLU A 162 -8.25 -10.25 16.95
C GLU A 162 -8.38 -8.77 16.54
N ALA A 163 -7.34 -8.20 15.92
CA ALA A 163 -7.40 -6.84 15.39
C ALA A 163 -8.42 -6.72 14.25
N LEU A 164 -8.46 -7.69 13.34
CA LEU A 164 -9.37 -7.66 12.18
C LEU A 164 -10.84 -7.84 12.55
N HIS A 165 -11.17 -8.63 13.58
CA HIS A 165 -12.54 -8.81 14.09
C HIS A 165 -13.17 -7.49 14.57
N GLN A 166 -12.37 -6.49 14.95
CA GLN A 166 -12.85 -5.18 15.39
C GLN A 166 -13.31 -4.29 14.23
N HIS A 167 -13.14 -4.73 12.99
CA HIS A 167 -13.41 -3.94 11.80
C HIS A 167 -14.39 -4.63 10.86
N HIS A 168 -15.25 -3.83 10.23
CA HIS A 168 -16.03 -4.22 9.05
C HIS A 168 -15.51 -3.49 7.82
N ASN A 169 -16.01 -3.88 6.65
CA ASN A 169 -15.60 -3.34 5.35
C ASN A 169 -14.12 -3.60 5.02
N LEU A 170 -13.62 -4.77 5.43
CA LEU A 170 -12.28 -5.24 5.10
C LEU A 170 -12.14 -5.49 3.60
N THR A 171 -10.93 -5.25 3.09
CA THR A 171 -10.56 -5.62 1.72
C THR A 171 -9.57 -6.76 1.72
N PHE A 172 -9.90 -7.86 1.04
CA PHE A 172 -8.98 -8.97 0.82
C PHE A 172 -8.26 -8.80 -0.53
N THR A 173 -6.93 -8.73 -0.51
CA THR A 173 -6.13 -8.76 -1.74
C THR A 173 -5.32 -10.03 -1.81
N PHE A 174 -5.08 -10.52 -3.02
CA PHE A 174 -4.32 -11.74 -3.21
C PHE A 174 -3.54 -11.73 -4.51
N ASP A 175 -2.44 -12.48 -4.50
CA ASP A 175 -1.57 -12.67 -5.66
C ASP A 175 -0.95 -14.07 -5.66
N GLY A 176 -0.63 -14.56 -6.86
CA GLY A 176 0.03 -15.83 -7.10
C GLY A 176 1.43 -15.61 -7.65
N SER A 177 2.44 -16.25 -7.06
CA SER A 177 3.82 -16.10 -7.51
C SER A 177 4.68 -17.32 -7.17
N ASP A 178 5.79 -17.47 -7.90
CA ASP A 178 6.73 -18.57 -7.65
C ASP A 178 7.87 -18.15 -6.71
N THR A 179 8.38 -19.09 -5.92
CA THR A 179 9.68 -18.96 -5.25
C THR A 179 10.83 -19.17 -6.26
N LEU A 180 12.06 -18.81 -5.89
CA LEU A 180 13.25 -19.19 -6.67
C LEU A 180 13.49 -20.71 -6.67
N GLY A 181 12.91 -21.44 -5.70
CA GLY A 181 12.85 -22.89 -5.66
C GLY A 181 11.85 -23.51 -6.64
N ARG A 182 11.06 -22.68 -7.34
CA ARG A 182 9.94 -23.07 -8.23
C ARG A 182 8.74 -23.65 -7.50
N ASP A 183 8.52 -23.25 -6.25
CA ASP A 183 7.29 -23.54 -5.53
C ASP A 183 6.27 -22.46 -5.84
N SER A 184 5.05 -22.86 -6.21
CA SER A 184 3.97 -21.91 -6.46
C SER A 184 3.30 -21.53 -5.15
N VAL A 185 3.15 -20.23 -4.91
CA VAL A 185 2.61 -19.69 -3.67
C VAL A 185 1.54 -18.65 -3.96
N TYR A 186 0.41 -18.76 -3.26
CA TYR A 186 -0.59 -17.71 -3.18
C TYR A 186 -0.54 -17.04 -1.81
N THR A 187 -0.67 -15.72 -1.80
CA THR A 187 -0.70 -14.92 -0.57
C THR A 187 -1.98 -14.11 -0.48
N GLY A 188 -2.43 -13.88 0.75
CA GLY A 188 -3.61 -13.10 1.07
C GLY A 188 -3.30 -12.02 2.09
N HIS A 189 -3.69 -10.80 1.76
CA HIS A 189 -3.57 -9.63 2.63
C HIS A 189 -4.95 -9.05 2.92
N VAL A 190 -5.11 -8.48 4.12
CA VAL A 190 -6.33 -7.79 4.52
C VAL A 190 -6.02 -6.35 4.84
N THR A 191 -6.74 -5.43 4.19
CA THR A 191 -6.65 -4.00 4.47
C THR A 191 -7.91 -3.51 5.18
N THR A 192 -7.72 -2.83 6.29
CA THR A 192 -8.78 -2.22 7.10
C THR A 192 -9.25 -0.88 6.52
N PRO A 193 -10.41 -0.35 6.93
CA PRO A 193 -10.91 0.94 6.47
C PRO A 193 -10.00 2.15 6.74
N ASP A 194 -9.20 2.10 7.81
CA ASP A 194 -8.14 3.06 8.16
C ASP A 194 -6.84 2.85 7.37
N ARG A 195 -6.90 1.99 6.36
CA ARG A 195 -5.80 1.65 5.44
C ARG A 195 -4.66 0.87 6.09
N THR A 196 -4.83 0.23 7.23
CA THR A 196 -3.80 -0.66 7.78
C THR A 196 -3.87 -2.03 7.10
N THR A 197 -2.74 -2.53 6.58
CA THR A 197 -2.70 -3.81 5.86
C THR A 197 -1.95 -4.89 6.63
N TYR A 198 -2.59 -6.04 6.79
CA TYR A 198 -2.08 -7.21 7.48
C TYR A 198 -1.86 -8.36 6.50
N PHE A 199 -0.79 -9.13 6.71
CA PHE A 199 -0.60 -10.43 6.05
C PHE A 199 -1.43 -11.48 6.78
N LEU A 200 -2.39 -12.10 6.10
CA LEU A 200 -3.34 -13.02 6.72
C LEU A 200 -3.07 -14.49 6.37
N SER A 201 -2.86 -14.78 5.08
CA SER A 201 -2.82 -16.16 4.62
C SER A 201 -1.74 -16.39 3.56
N PHE A 202 -1.26 -17.63 3.53
CA PHE A 202 -0.42 -18.16 2.47
C PHE A 202 -0.84 -19.59 2.16
N LYS A 203 -0.73 -19.99 0.89
CA LYS A 203 -0.99 -21.36 0.45
C LYS A 203 0.03 -21.78 -0.59
N GLU A 204 0.73 -22.88 -0.32
CA GLU A 204 1.59 -23.53 -1.30
C GLU A 204 0.74 -24.39 -2.24
N GLY A 205 0.81 -24.13 -3.54
CA GLY A 205 0.01 -24.78 -4.58
C GLY A 205 0.85 -25.50 -5.63
N THR A 206 2.12 -25.83 -5.37
CA THR A 206 3.08 -26.36 -6.37
C THR A 206 2.56 -27.57 -7.16
N ASN A 207 1.85 -28.50 -6.49
CA ASN A 207 1.34 -29.73 -7.11
C ASN A 207 -0.16 -29.66 -7.46
N GLU A 208 -0.72 -28.45 -7.52
CA GLU A 208 -2.16 -28.23 -7.71
C GLU A 208 -2.39 -27.38 -8.96
N SER A 209 -3.46 -27.65 -9.70
CA SER A 209 -3.89 -26.78 -10.79
C SER A 209 -4.63 -25.58 -10.20
N HIS A 210 -4.11 -24.36 -10.40
CA HIS A 210 -4.73 -23.12 -9.90
C HIS A 210 -5.93 -22.71 -10.77
N THR A 211 -6.97 -23.53 -10.79
CA THR A 211 -8.24 -23.24 -11.49
C THR A 211 -8.99 -22.09 -10.80
N ALA A 212 -10.06 -21.60 -11.43
CA ALA A 212 -10.91 -20.56 -10.85
C ALA A 212 -11.52 -21.02 -9.51
N GLU A 213 -11.90 -22.29 -9.41
CA GLU A 213 -12.46 -22.93 -8.22
C GLU A 213 -11.41 -23.04 -7.12
N TRP A 214 -10.17 -23.34 -7.47
CA TRP A 214 -9.06 -23.36 -6.53
C TRP A 214 -8.82 -21.97 -5.91
N VAL A 215 -8.79 -20.93 -6.76
CA VAL A 215 -8.67 -19.54 -6.30
C VAL A 215 -9.85 -19.16 -5.41
N LYS A 216 -11.07 -19.53 -5.80
CA LYS A 216 -12.28 -19.31 -4.99
C LYS A 216 -12.13 -19.94 -3.59
N SER A 217 -11.72 -21.21 -3.52
CA SER A 217 -11.50 -21.90 -2.24
C SER A 217 -10.45 -21.18 -1.40
N PHE A 218 -9.30 -20.83 -1.97
CA PHE A 218 -8.26 -20.09 -1.24
C PHE A 218 -8.78 -18.77 -0.63
N VAL A 219 -9.53 -17.98 -1.41
CA VAL A 219 -10.08 -16.70 -0.95
C VAL A 219 -11.12 -16.92 0.15
N LEU A 220 -12.06 -17.86 -0.04
CA LEU A 220 -13.11 -18.13 0.96
C LEU A 220 -12.52 -18.70 2.25
N ASP A 221 -11.60 -19.67 2.17
CA ASP A 221 -10.91 -20.24 3.33
C ASP A 221 -10.16 -19.16 4.10
N SER A 222 -9.56 -18.19 3.40
CA SER A 222 -8.87 -17.05 4.03
C SER A 222 -9.84 -16.08 4.70
N MET A 223 -10.97 -15.78 4.07
CA MET A 223 -12.01 -14.92 4.66
C MET A 223 -12.64 -15.58 5.90
N ASP A 224 -12.80 -16.90 5.90
CA ASP A 224 -13.36 -17.67 7.02
C ASP A 224 -12.49 -17.65 8.28
N ILE A 225 -11.21 -17.25 8.17
CA ILE A 225 -10.33 -17.03 9.33
C ILE A 225 -10.84 -15.87 10.21
N VAL A 226 -11.43 -14.84 9.58
CA VAL A 226 -11.96 -13.62 10.26
C VAL A 226 -13.49 -13.60 10.28
N GLY A 227 -14.15 -14.25 9.32
CA GLY A 227 -15.59 -14.18 9.10
C GLY A 227 -15.93 -13.40 7.83
N ARG A 228 -16.74 -13.99 6.95
CA ARG A 228 -17.06 -13.43 5.62
C ARG A 228 -17.82 -12.11 5.70
N GLU A 229 -18.61 -11.92 6.76
CA GLU A 229 -19.40 -10.73 7.05
C GLU A 229 -18.56 -9.47 7.34
N HIS A 230 -17.27 -9.63 7.65
CA HIS A 230 -16.36 -8.52 7.88
C HIS A 230 -15.85 -7.88 6.58
N PHE A 231 -15.98 -8.56 5.44
CA PHE A 231 -15.42 -8.12 4.17
C PHE A 231 -16.41 -7.33 3.30
N ALA A 232 -15.90 -6.31 2.61
CA ALA A 232 -16.64 -5.53 1.62
C ALA A 232 -16.06 -5.62 0.20
N GLY A 233 -14.80 -6.02 0.06
CA GLY A 233 -14.14 -6.05 -1.24
C GLY A 233 -13.07 -7.13 -1.35
N THR A 234 -12.87 -7.62 -2.57
CA THR A 234 -11.73 -8.43 -2.98
C THR A 234 -11.03 -7.74 -4.14
N CYS A 235 -9.70 -7.72 -4.18
CA CYS A 235 -8.94 -7.14 -5.28
C CYS A 235 -7.75 -8.01 -5.69
N ALA A 236 -7.61 -8.27 -6.98
CA ALA A 236 -6.46 -8.98 -7.54
C ALA A 236 -6.28 -8.68 -9.04
N ASP A 237 -5.17 -9.16 -9.62
CA ASP A 237 -4.86 -9.02 -11.04
C ASP A 237 -5.91 -9.68 -11.95
N SER A 238 -5.97 -9.35 -13.23
CA SER A 238 -7.04 -9.88 -14.12
C SER A 238 -6.58 -11.04 -15.01
N THR A 239 -5.68 -11.90 -14.51
CA THR A 239 -5.35 -13.16 -15.20
C THR A 239 -6.58 -14.09 -15.27
N GLY A 240 -6.58 -15.02 -16.23
CA GLY A 240 -7.79 -15.78 -16.60
C GLY A 240 -8.50 -16.47 -15.42
N ASN A 241 -7.75 -17.24 -14.62
CA ASN A 241 -8.30 -17.96 -13.47
C ASN A 241 -8.58 -17.03 -12.28
N THR A 242 -7.73 -16.04 -12.03
CA THR A 242 -7.92 -15.05 -10.96
C THR A 242 -9.18 -14.21 -11.19
N ARG A 243 -9.43 -13.77 -12.43
CA ARG A 243 -10.66 -13.05 -12.80
C ARG A 243 -11.90 -13.90 -12.56
N LYS A 244 -11.91 -15.14 -13.07
CA LYS A 244 -13.05 -16.06 -12.87
C LYS A 244 -13.23 -16.41 -11.39
N GLY A 245 -12.15 -16.68 -10.66
CA GLY A 245 -12.17 -16.95 -9.22
C GLY A 245 -12.79 -15.80 -8.43
N ARG A 246 -12.42 -14.54 -8.70
CA ARG A 246 -13.07 -13.37 -8.08
C ARG A 246 -14.58 -13.30 -8.37
N THR A 247 -14.99 -13.59 -9.59
CA THR A 247 -16.43 -13.66 -9.94
C THR A 247 -17.13 -14.73 -9.10
N LEU A 248 -16.55 -15.93 -9.00
CA LEU A 248 -17.12 -17.02 -8.18
C LEU A 248 -17.15 -16.69 -6.68
N VAL A 249 -16.20 -15.89 -6.17
CA VAL A 249 -16.22 -15.39 -4.79
C VAL A 249 -17.36 -14.41 -4.58
N LYS A 250 -17.58 -13.48 -5.51
CA LYS A 250 -18.72 -12.56 -5.47
C LYS A 250 -20.05 -13.30 -5.49
N ASP A 251 -20.17 -14.33 -6.32
CA ASP A 251 -21.40 -15.14 -6.38
C ASP A 251 -21.65 -15.88 -5.05
N ALA A 252 -20.59 -16.30 -4.36
CA ALA A 252 -20.67 -16.94 -3.04
C ALA A 252 -20.90 -15.95 -1.89
N VAL A 253 -20.43 -14.70 -2.01
CA VAL A 253 -20.58 -13.64 -1.00
C VAL A 253 -21.03 -12.35 -1.70
N PRO A 254 -22.34 -12.19 -1.99
CA PRO A 254 -22.85 -11.09 -2.84
C PRO A 254 -22.58 -9.67 -2.31
N THR A 255 -22.34 -9.51 -1.02
CA THR A 255 -21.98 -8.23 -0.37
C THR A 255 -20.54 -7.80 -0.61
N VAL A 256 -19.70 -8.69 -1.13
CA VAL A 256 -18.30 -8.41 -1.48
C VAL A 256 -18.20 -7.95 -2.93
N MET A 257 -17.55 -6.81 -3.13
CA MET A 257 -17.21 -6.29 -4.44
C MET A 257 -16.01 -7.04 -5.01
N ALA A 258 -16.11 -7.53 -6.25
CA ALA A 258 -15.01 -8.18 -6.97
C ALA A 258 -14.27 -7.16 -7.85
N LEU A 259 -13.18 -6.61 -7.33
CA LEU A 259 -12.44 -5.52 -7.97
C LEU A 259 -11.25 -6.06 -8.79
N PRO A 260 -11.13 -5.70 -10.08
CA PRO A 260 -9.88 -5.87 -10.80
C PRO A 260 -8.85 -4.80 -10.39
N ASP A 261 -7.57 -5.16 -10.29
CA ASP A 261 -6.53 -4.18 -9.93
C ASP A 261 -6.30 -3.13 -11.05
N PRO A 262 -6.49 -1.83 -10.78
CA PRO A 262 -6.30 -0.77 -11.76
C PRO A 262 -4.83 -0.58 -12.15
N CYS A 263 -3.88 -0.84 -11.26
CA CYS A 263 -2.45 -0.64 -11.55
C CYS A 263 -1.99 -1.62 -12.65
N HIS A 264 -2.30 -2.90 -12.50
CA HIS A 264 -2.07 -3.91 -13.52
C HIS A 264 -2.82 -3.59 -14.82
N HIS A 265 -4.06 -3.10 -14.74
CA HIS A 265 -4.84 -2.79 -15.93
C HIS A 265 -4.28 -1.61 -16.74
N ILE A 266 -3.89 -0.51 -16.07
CA ILE A 266 -3.22 0.61 -16.72
C ILE A 266 -1.86 0.16 -17.26
N HIS A 267 -1.12 -0.68 -16.53
CA HIS A 267 0.13 -1.23 -17.03
C HIS A 267 -0.05 -2.02 -18.34
N ASN A 268 -1.09 -2.84 -18.43
CA ASN A 268 -1.44 -3.55 -19.66
C ASN A 268 -1.81 -2.60 -20.81
N THR A 269 -2.47 -1.48 -20.50
CA THR A 269 -2.75 -0.42 -21.49
C THR A 269 -1.45 0.18 -22.03
N VAL A 270 -0.49 0.50 -21.14
CA VAL A 270 0.85 0.97 -21.53
C VAL A 270 1.59 -0.08 -22.36
N LYS A 271 1.46 -1.37 -22.01
CA LYS A 271 2.07 -2.48 -22.75
C LYS A 271 1.52 -2.58 -24.17
N ASP A 272 0.20 -2.48 -24.35
CA ASP A 272 -0.42 -2.49 -25.68
C ASP A 272 0.06 -1.33 -26.54
N ILE A 273 0.13 -0.12 -25.98
CA ILE A 273 0.68 1.07 -26.67
C ILE A 273 2.15 0.84 -27.03
N THR A 274 2.96 0.33 -26.10
CA THR A 274 4.39 0.08 -26.31
C THR A 274 4.65 -0.98 -27.40
N ASN A 275 3.69 -1.88 -27.62
CA ASN A 275 3.78 -2.93 -28.64
C ASN A 275 3.39 -2.45 -30.04
N LEU A 276 2.91 -1.22 -30.20
CA LEU A 276 2.59 -0.67 -31.52
C LEU A 276 3.83 -0.65 -32.44
N PRO A 277 3.69 -1.01 -33.74
CA PRO A 277 4.79 -1.00 -34.70
C PRO A 277 5.59 0.30 -34.74
N GLU A 278 4.91 1.43 -34.58
CA GLU A 278 5.44 2.79 -34.60
C GLU A 278 6.55 3.00 -33.55
N PHE A 279 6.50 2.28 -32.42
CA PHE A 279 7.49 2.42 -31.35
C PHE A 279 8.57 1.34 -31.36
N GLN A 280 8.47 0.30 -32.19
CA GLN A 280 9.38 -0.86 -32.10
C GLN A 280 10.85 -0.50 -32.32
N ASN A 281 11.14 0.33 -33.33
CA ASN A 281 12.51 0.79 -33.59
C ASN A 281 13.06 1.58 -32.39
N MET A 282 12.30 2.56 -31.90
CA MET A 282 12.69 3.36 -30.74
C MET A 282 12.93 2.49 -29.50
N ILE A 283 12.06 1.52 -29.22
CA ILE A 283 12.22 0.58 -28.10
C ILE A 283 13.43 -0.35 -28.28
N SER A 284 13.74 -0.76 -29.51
CA SER A 284 14.93 -1.57 -29.82
C SER A 284 16.21 -0.81 -29.46
N VAL A 285 16.35 0.42 -29.95
CA VAL A 285 17.50 1.28 -29.67
C VAL A 285 17.60 1.61 -28.18
N LEU A 286 16.47 1.95 -27.52
CA LEU A 286 16.41 2.18 -26.06
C LEU A 286 16.96 0.98 -25.28
N ARG A 287 16.55 -0.24 -25.64
CA ARG A 287 17.05 -1.48 -25.01
C ARG A 287 18.53 -1.69 -25.28
N ALA A 288 19.01 -1.41 -26.49
CA ALA A 288 20.42 -1.55 -26.84
C ALA A 288 21.31 -0.60 -26.02
N VAL A 289 20.90 0.65 -25.85
CA VAL A 289 21.59 1.64 -25.01
C VAL A 289 21.70 1.14 -23.56
N ILE A 290 20.56 0.77 -22.97
CA ILE A 290 20.51 0.30 -21.58
C ILE A 290 21.38 -0.96 -21.40
N LYS A 291 21.29 -1.90 -22.35
CA LYS A 291 22.11 -3.12 -22.34
C LYS A 291 23.60 -2.78 -22.34
N HIS A 292 24.05 -1.87 -23.22
CA HIS A 292 25.45 -1.46 -23.28
C HIS A 292 25.96 -0.91 -21.94
N PHE A 293 25.28 0.10 -21.39
CA PHE A 293 25.69 0.75 -20.13
C PHE A 293 25.45 -0.10 -18.89
N SER A 294 24.61 -1.15 -18.98
CA SER A 294 24.42 -2.11 -17.90
C SER A 294 25.53 -3.16 -17.82
N HIS A 295 26.23 -3.43 -18.93
CA HIS A 295 27.28 -4.45 -19.02
C HIS A 295 28.70 -3.85 -19.12
N SER A 296 28.82 -2.55 -19.42
CA SER A 296 30.09 -1.85 -19.51
C SER A 296 30.34 -1.02 -18.25
N ASN A 297 31.16 -1.53 -17.31
CA ASN A 297 31.56 -0.77 -16.12
C ASN A 297 32.29 0.53 -16.50
N PHE A 298 33.18 0.44 -17.49
CA PHE A 298 33.91 1.59 -18.04
C PHE A 298 32.96 2.64 -18.62
N GLY A 299 32.05 2.24 -19.52
CA GLY A 299 31.07 3.15 -20.11
C GLY A 299 30.10 3.73 -19.08
N ASN A 300 29.68 2.95 -18.08
CA ASN A 300 28.83 3.43 -17.00
C ASN A 300 29.53 4.52 -16.16
N LYS A 301 30.82 4.34 -15.86
CA LYS A 301 31.61 5.31 -15.10
C LYS A 301 31.78 6.62 -15.88
N LEU A 302 32.12 6.53 -17.17
CA LEU A 302 32.22 7.72 -18.04
C LEU A 302 30.89 8.46 -18.14
N LEU A 303 29.78 7.74 -18.30
CA LEU A 303 28.45 8.35 -18.35
C LEU A 303 28.10 9.06 -17.04
N LYS A 304 28.42 8.46 -15.88
CA LYS A 304 28.20 9.10 -14.58
C LYS A 304 29.02 10.38 -14.40
N ASN A 305 30.27 10.40 -14.88
CA ASN A 305 31.10 11.59 -14.83
C ASN A 305 30.51 12.69 -15.72
N ALA A 306 30.19 12.38 -16.98
CA ALA A 306 29.56 13.34 -17.89
C ALA A 306 28.22 13.87 -17.36
N GLN A 307 27.43 13.04 -16.69
CA GLN A 307 26.19 13.45 -16.02
C GLN A 307 26.44 14.38 -14.84
N ALA A 308 27.50 14.15 -14.07
CA ALA A 308 27.86 15.04 -12.96
C ALA A 308 28.30 16.42 -13.47
N ASP A 309 29.04 16.46 -14.59
CA ASP A 309 29.48 17.70 -15.22
C ASP A 309 28.29 18.53 -15.74
N ASP A 310 27.23 17.87 -16.23
CA ASP A 310 25.99 18.51 -16.72
C ASP A 310 24.88 18.64 -15.66
N GLU A 311 25.18 18.42 -14.37
CA GLU A 311 24.22 18.45 -13.25
C GLU A 311 22.99 17.51 -13.41
N VAL A 312 23.14 16.43 -14.19
CA VAL A 312 22.11 15.41 -14.39
C VAL A 312 22.10 14.44 -13.20
N THR A 313 21.17 14.68 -12.26
CA THR A 313 21.09 13.93 -10.99
C THR A 313 20.53 12.50 -11.10
N LYS A 314 19.90 12.13 -12.23
CA LYS A 314 19.24 10.83 -12.41
C LYS A 314 19.72 10.15 -13.70
N GLY A 315 20.48 9.06 -13.56
CA GLY A 315 21.00 8.28 -14.67
C GLY A 315 19.99 7.31 -15.30
N LEU A 316 20.50 6.43 -16.17
CA LEU A 316 19.69 5.45 -16.91
C LEU A 316 18.93 4.48 -15.99
N VAL A 317 17.70 4.16 -16.37
CA VAL A 317 16.82 3.22 -15.66
C VAL A 317 16.74 1.91 -16.42
N LYS A 318 16.95 0.79 -15.73
CA LYS A 318 16.79 -0.55 -16.32
C LYS A 318 15.31 -0.88 -16.56
N ILE A 319 15.01 -1.49 -17.70
CA ILE A 319 13.68 -2.04 -17.99
C ILE A 319 13.52 -3.35 -17.21
N GLY A 320 12.67 -3.33 -16.18
CA GLY A 320 12.38 -4.48 -15.33
C GLY A 320 11.15 -5.25 -15.79
N LYS A 321 11.13 -6.56 -15.55
CA LYS A 321 9.97 -7.44 -15.84
C LYS A 321 8.81 -7.25 -14.85
N THR A 322 9.13 -6.95 -13.59
CA THR A 322 8.17 -6.91 -12.47
C THR A 322 7.70 -5.49 -12.12
N ARG A 323 8.41 -4.45 -12.55
CA ARG A 323 8.03 -3.06 -12.24
C ARG A 323 7.17 -2.48 -13.37
N PHE A 324 6.09 -1.79 -13.01
CA PHE A 324 5.20 -1.17 -13.98
C PHE A 324 5.83 0.03 -14.70
N ALA A 325 5.40 0.24 -15.95
CA ALA A 325 5.78 1.38 -16.80
C ALA A 325 7.29 1.63 -16.90
N THR A 326 8.10 0.56 -16.88
CA THR A 326 9.56 0.67 -16.91
C THR A 326 10.09 1.17 -18.25
N HIS A 327 9.43 0.88 -19.37
CA HIS A 327 9.78 1.45 -20.68
C HIS A 327 9.64 2.97 -20.70
N TYR A 328 8.56 3.52 -20.13
CA TYR A 328 8.41 4.97 -19.97
C TYR A 328 9.52 5.55 -19.08
N SER A 329 9.78 4.94 -17.92
CA SER A 329 10.84 5.41 -17.01
C SER A 329 12.22 5.38 -17.68
N ALA A 330 12.49 4.34 -18.45
CA ALA A 330 13.70 4.18 -19.23
C ALA A 330 13.82 5.21 -20.37
N ALA A 331 12.71 5.48 -21.07
CA ALA A 331 12.66 6.49 -22.13
C ALA A 331 12.94 7.90 -21.59
N VAL A 332 12.28 8.28 -20.50
CA VAL A 332 12.51 9.57 -19.81
C VAL A 332 13.95 9.67 -19.29
N ALA A 333 14.51 8.59 -18.76
CA ALA A 333 15.89 8.57 -18.31
C ALA A 333 16.88 8.70 -19.48
N LEU A 334 16.61 8.04 -20.61
CA LEU A 334 17.43 8.16 -21.81
C LEU A 334 17.41 9.58 -22.38
N ASP A 335 16.24 10.20 -22.48
CA ASP A 335 16.10 11.56 -23.01
C ASP A 335 16.98 12.57 -22.25
N ARG A 336 16.98 12.50 -20.91
CA ARG A 336 17.84 13.34 -20.05
C ARG A 336 19.33 13.11 -20.28
N CYS A 337 19.73 11.88 -20.57
CA CYS A 337 21.13 11.49 -20.72
C CYS A 337 21.59 11.49 -22.18
N PHE A 338 20.71 11.86 -23.12
CA PHE A 338 20.91 11.59 -24.54
C PHE A 338 22.17 12.29 -25.06
N THR A 339 22.34 13.58 -24.73
CA THR A 339 23.50 14.38 -25.15
C THR A 339 24.81 13.82 -24.59
N ASN A 340 24.84 13.42 -23.31
CA ASN A 340 26.03 12.79 -22.72
C ASN A 340 26.42 11.51 -23.46
N ILE A 341 25.43 10.65 -23.74
CA ILE A 341 25.65 9.38 -24.44
C ILE A 341 26.13 9.65 -25.87
N GLN A 342 25.49 10.58 -26.58
CA GLN A 342 25.87 10.97 -27.93
C GLN A 342 27.31 11.47 -27.98
N ASN A 343 27.70 12.38 -27.08
CA ASN A 343 29.05 12.92 -27.00
C ASN A 343 30.09 11.84 -26.74
N LEU A 344 29.83 10.89 -25.83
CA LEU A 344 30.75 9.79 -25.55
C LEU A 344 30.97 8.87 -26.76
N ILE A 345 29.94 8.67 -27.59
CA ILE A 345 30.05 7.86 -28.81
C ILE A 345 30.78 8.64 -29.92
N VAL A 346 30.41 9.91 -30.14
CA VAL A 346 31.00 10.76 -31.20
C VAL A 346 32.49 11.01 -30.95
N THR A 347 32.88 11.29 -29.70
CA THR A 347 34.28 11.45 -29.29
C THR A 347 35.07 10.14 -29.28
N LYS A 348 34.41 9.00 -29.56
CA LYS A 348 34.97 7.64 -29.52
C LYS A 348 35.50 7.24 -28.13
N ALA A 349 35.09 7.94 -27.06
CA ALA A 349 35.38 7.57 -25.68
C ALA A 349 34.73 6.22 -25.32
N ILE A 350 33.59 5.90 -25.93
CA ILE A 350 32.99 4.56 -25.92
C ILE A 350 32.77 4.06 -27.34
N LYS A 351 32.90 2.74 -27.53
CA LYS A 351 32.69 2.06 -28.82
C LYS A 351 31.67 0.93 -28.66
N PRO A 352 30.35 1.23 -28.66
CA PRO A 352 29.32 0.21 -28.57
C PRO A 352 29.37 -0.75 -29.76
N LYS A 353 29.13 -2.04 -29.52
CA LYS A 353 29.13 -3.08 -30.57
C LYS A 353 27.87 -3.07 -31.44
N ASN A 354 26.77 -2.51 -30.94
CA ASN A 354 25.50 -2.48 -31.68
C ASN A 354 25.55 -1.34 -32.70
N LYS A 355 25.68 -1.72 -33.98
CA LYS A 355 25.80 -0.77 -35.10
C LYS A 355 24.56 0.09 -35.28
N GLU A 356 23.37 -0.51 -35.24
CA GLU A 356 22.08 0.19 -35.37
C GLU A 356 21.91 1.29 -34.30
N MET A 357 22.27 1.00 -33.04
CA MET A 357 22.28 1.99 -31.96
C MET A 357 23.25 3.13 -32.25
N VAL A 358 24.48 2.82 -32.69
CA VAL A 358 25.51 3.83 -32.97
C VAL A 358 25.08 4.72 -34.13
N ASP A 359 24.62 4.11 -35.22
CA ASP A 359 24.14 4.81 -36.42
C ASP A 359 22.95 5.71 -36.06
N THR A 360 21.98 5.21 -35.27
CA THR A 360 20.82 6.00 -34.83
C THR A 360 21.22 7.18 -33.93
N ILE A 361 22.14 6.99 -32.99
CA ILE A 361 22.50 8.06 -32.04
C ILE A 361 23.41 9.11 -32.68
N THR A 362 24.32 8.70 -33.56
CA THR A 362 25.32 9.59 -34.17
C THR A 362 24.85 10.20 -35.50
N GLY A 363 23.95 9.53 -36.22
CA GLY A 363 23.39 10.01 -37.48
C GLY A 363 22.54 11.27 -37.29
N GLN A 364 22.76 12.30 -38.10
CA GLN A 364 22.09 13.59 -37.94
C GLN A 364 20.56 13.47 -38.06
N ARG A 365 20.08 12.81 -39.13
CA ARG A 365 18.64 12.60 -39.37
C ARG A 365 18.06 11.56 -38.40
N ASP A 366 18.73 10.42 -38.26
CA ASP A 366 18.21 9.30 -37.46
C ASP A 366 18.13 9.63 -35.98
N SER A 367 19.09 10.41 -35.45
CA SER A 367 19.07 10.90 -34.08
C SER A 367 17.90 11.84 -33.82
N MET A 368 17.60 12.74 -34.76
CA MET A 368 16.47 13.64 -34.66
C MET A 368 15.13 12.88 -34.68
N VAL A 369 14.99 11.91 -35.60
CA VAL A 369 13.80 11.05 -35.69
C VAL A 369 13.63 10.21 -34.41
N PHE A 370 14.71 9.63 -33.90
CA PHE A 370 14.69 8.87 -32.66
C PHE A 370 14.24 9.72 -31.47
N LYS A 371 14.79 10.93 -31.30
CA LYS A 371 14.39 11.86 -30.24
C LYS A 371 12.92 12.27 -30.36
N LEU A 372 12.44 12.50 -31.59
CA LEU A 372 11.03 12.81 -31.83
C LEU A 372 10.13 11.63 -31.40
N ASN A 373 10.46 10.41 -31.81
CA ASN A 373 9.71 9.20 -31.42
C ASN A 373 9.74 8.98 -29.89
N LEU A 374 10.88 9.25 -29.25
CA LEU A 374 11.04 9.17 -27.80
C LEU A 374 10.14 10.20 -27.08
N LEU A 375 10.08 11.43 -27.59
CA LEU A 375 9.22 12.49 -27.06
C LEU A 375 7.73 12.16 -27.26
N GLN A 376 7.34 11.67 -28.43
CA GLN A 376 5.95 11.25 -28.70
C GLN A 376 5.52 10.14 -27.75
N TYR A 377 6.33 9.08 -27.65
CA TYR A 377 6.05 7.96 -26.76
C TYR A 377 5.91 8.40 -25.30
N THR A 378 6.85 9.22 -24.81
CA THR A 378 6.80 9.71 -23.43
C THR A 378 5.56 10.57 -23.19
N ARG A 379 5.20 11.50 -24.07
CA ARG A 379 3.99 12.33 -23.92
C ARG A 379 2.69 11.53 -23.95
N ILE A 380 2.63 10.48 -24.76
CA ILE A 380 1.46 9.58 -24.83
C ILE A 380 1.34 8.75 -23.54
N VAL A 381 2.44 8.19 -23.05
CA VAL A 381 2.42 7.24 -21.92
C VAL A 381 2.40 7.96 -20.57
N ASP A 382 2.84 9.22 -20.51
CA ASP A 382 2.95 10.03 -19.29
C ASP A 382 1.66 10.07 -18.43
N PRO A 383 0.46 10.42 -18.95
CA PRO A 383 -0.78 10.38 -18.16
C PRO A 383 -1.06 9.02 -17.55
N LEU A 384 -0.77 7.94 -18.28
CA LEU A 384 -0.99 6.57 -17.80
C LEU A 384 0.01 6.23 -16.69
N ALA A 385 1.29 6.56 -16.87
CA ALA A 385 2.33 6.30 -15.88
C ALA A 385 2.08 7.05 -14.56
N ARG A 386 1.73 8.34 -14.65
CA ARG A 386 1.39 9.17 -13.47
C ARG A 386 0.17 8.63 -12.74
N SER A 387 -0.91 8.34 -13.45
CA SER A 387 -2.14 7.79 -12.86
C SER A 387 -1.90 6.42 -12.20
N LEU A 388 -1.15 5.55 -12.87
CA LEU A 388 -0.75 4.26 -12.33
C LEU A 388 0.02 4.42 -11.02
N TRP A 389 1.00 5.31 -10.95
CA TRP A 389 1.78 5.52 -9.72
C TRP A 389 0.96 6.14 -8.61
N SER A 390 0.06 7.08 -8.92
CA SER A 390 -0.88 7.64 -7.94
C SER A 390 -1.79 6.56 -7.36
N LEU A 391 -2.30 5.64 -8.19
CA LEU A 391 -3.17 4.55 -7.75
C LEU A 391 -2.46 3.46 -6.94
N LYS A 392 -1.12 3.49 -6.85
CA LYS A 392 -0.38 2.62 -5.92
C LYS A 392 -0.46 3.08 -4.48
N ALA A 393 -0.91 4.31 -4.25
CA ALA A 393 -1.03 4.86 -2.91
C ALA A 393 -2.02 4.03 -2.09
N GLN A 394 -1.69 3.87 -0.81
CA GLN A 394 -2.50 3.15 0.17
C GLN A 394 -3.82 3.88 0.48
N GLU A 395 -3.83 5.20 0.26
CA GLU A 395 -5.01 6.06 0.41
C GLU A 395 -5.93 6.10 -0.83
N SER A 396 -5.57 5.41 -1.91
CA SER A 396 -6.37 5.42 -3.14
C SER A 396 -7.78 4.89 -2.88
N THR A 397 -8.78 5.55 -3.45
CA THR A 397 -10.19 5.15 -3.39
C THR A 397 -10.67 4.67 -4.76
N MET A 398 -11.80 3.96 -4.79
CA MET A 398 -12.44 3.60 -6.06
C MET A 398 -12.88 4.84 -6.87
N GLY A 399 -13.17 5.96 -6.19
CA GLY A 399 -13.46 7.23 -6.86
C GLY A 399 -12.24 7.80 -7.59
N ASP A 400 -11.06 7.71 -6.98
CA ASP A 400 -9.79 8.13 -7.60
C ASP A 400 -9.48 7.32 -8.87
N VAL A 401 -9.82 6.03 -8.87
CA VAL A 401 -9.68 5.18 -10.06
C VAL A 401 -10.48 5.75 -11.23
N TYR A 402 -11.77 6.04 -11.03
CA TYR A 402 -12.59 6.63 -12.09
C TYR A 402 -12.06 8.00 -12.50
N LEU A 403 -11.73 8.86 -11.53
CA LEU A 403 -11.22 10.21 -11.79
C LEU A 403 -9.94 10.19 -12.62
N PHE A 404 -8.99 9.32 -12.32
CA PHE A 404 -7.75 9.21 -13.09
C PHE A 404 -7.96 8.62 -14.47
N TYR A 405 -8.89 7.67 -14.67
CA TYR A 405 -9.26 7.24 -16.03
C TYR A 405 -9.83 8.41 -16.84
N MET A 406 -10.68 9.26 -16.24
CA MET A 406 -11.17 10.47 -16.90
C MET A 406 -10.04 11.44 -17.23
N ALA A 407 -9.08 11.63 -16.31
CA ALA A 407 -7.92 12.50 -16.52
C ALA A 407 -7.01 11.99 -17.65
N ILE A 408 -6.72 10.69 -17.71
CA ILE A 408 -5.97 10.06 -18.82
C ILE A 408 -6.69 10.33 -20.14
N GLY A 409 -8.00 10.06 -20.20
CA GLY A 409 -8.80 10.26 -21.40
C GLY A 409 -8.79 11.72 -21.87
N ALA A 410 -8.90 12.67 -20.94
CA ALA A 410 -8.84 14.10 -21.23
C ALA A 410 -7.45 14.53 -21.74
N GLU A 411 -6.37 14.14 -21.06
CA GLU A 411 -5.01 14.52 -21.49
C GLU A 411 -4.65 13.93 -22.87
N LEU A 412 -5.01 12.68 -23.13
CA LEU A 412 -4.80 12.07 -24.44
C LEU A 412 -5.62 12.77 -25.53
N LYS A 413 -6.87 13.13 -25.22
CA LYS A 413 -7.73 13.87 -26.14
C LYS A 413 -7.11 15.23 -26.49
N ASP A 414 -6.74 16.02 -25.49
CA ASP A 414 -6.11 17.33 -25.68
C ASP A 414 -4.78 17.20 -26.45
N LEU A 415 -4.01 16.13 -26.19
CA LEU A 415 -2.78 15.82 -26.93
C LEU A 415 -3.06 15.61 -28.43
N PHE A 416 -4.11 14.87 -28.77
CA PHE A 416 -4.44 14.57 -30.16
C PHE A 416 -5.12 15.73 -30.88
N GLU A 417 -5.88 16.57 -30.17
CA GLU A 417 -6.50 17.79 -30.74
C GLU A 417 -5.49 18.88 -31.10
N MET A 418 -4.28 18.86 -30.52
CA MET A 418 -3.19 19.78 -30.90
C MET A 418 -2.70 19.59 -32.35
N GLY A 419 -2.99 18.45 -32.98
CA GLY A 419 -2.67 18.14 -34.37
C GLY A 419 -1.22 17.75 -34.63
N GLU A 420 -1.01 17.04 -35.74
CA GLU A 420 0.27 16.43 -36.13
C GLU A 420 1.40 17.45 -36.27
N LYS A 421 1.11 18.65 -36.81
CA LYS A 421 2.14 19.70 -36.98
C LYS A 421 2.80 20.12 -35.67
N ARG A 422 2.09 20.02 -34.54
CA ARG A 422 2.58 20.46 -33.23
C ARG A 422 3.15 19.30 -32.41
N THR A 423 2.59 18.11 -32.54
CA THR A 423 2.96 16.95 -31.72
C THR A 423 3.86 15.95 -32.45
N GLY A 424 3.87 15.98 -33.78
CA GLY A 424 4.43 14.96 -34.65
C GLY A 424 3.66 13.63 -34.63
N ILE A 425 2.58 13.54 -33.86
CA ILE A 425 1.77 12.33 -33.74
C ILE A 425 0.77 12.33 -34.89
N ASP A 426 0.93 11.36 -35.79
CA ASP A 426 0.02 11.21 -36.92
C ASP A 426 -1.39 10.76 -36.46
N VAL A 427 -2.39 11.09 -37.28
CA VAL A 427 -3.81 10.80 -36.98
C VAL A 427 -4.07 9.30 -36.84
N THR A 428 -3.34 8.45 -37.57
CA THR A 428 -3.51 6.99 -37.52
C THR A 428 -3.03 6.43 -36.18
N LEU A 429 -1.87 6.87 -35.71
CA LEU A 429 -1.32 6.52 -34.40
C LEU A 429 -2.23 7.01 -33.28
N ALA A 430 -2.70 8.26 -33.34
CA ALA A 430 -3.67 8.80 -32.39
C ALA A 430 -4.93 7.94 -32.31
N GLN A 431 -5.52 7.56 -33.45
CA GLN A 431 -6.69 6.68 -33.51
C GLN A 431 -6.41 5.28 -32.93
N LYS A 432 -5.24 4.68 -33.19
CA LYS A 432 -4.86 3.39 -32.60
C LYS A 432 -4.81 3.47 -31.07
N ILE A 433 -4.19 4.52 -30.54
CA ILE A 433 -4.08 4.74 -29.09
C ILE A 433 -5.46 5.00 -28.48
N THR A 434 -6.30 5.83 -29.11
CA THR A 434 -7.68 6.05 -28.67
C THR A 434 -8.48 4.75 -28.63
N LYS A 435 -8.34 3.88 -29.64
CA LYS A 435 -8.99 2.56 -29.67
C LYS A 435 -8.51 1.68 -28.52
N ILE A 436 -7.21 1.64 -28.25
CA ILE A 436 -6.63 0.89 -27.12
C ILE A 436 -7.20 1.42 -25.80
N PHE A 437 -7.14 2.72 -25.56
CA PHE A 437 -7.66 3.34 -24.35
C PHE A 437 -9.15 3.07 -24.15
N ASN A 438 -9.99 3.32 -25.16
CA ASN A 438 -11.44 3.10 -25.07
C ASN A 438 -11.81 1.63 -24.88
N LYS A 439 -11.05 0.70 -25.48
CA LYS A 439 -11.22 -0.73 -25.23
C LYS A 439 -10.92 -1.06 -23.77
N ARG A 440 -9.76 -0.63 -23.27
CA ARG A 440 -9.31 -0.87 -21.88
C ARG A 440 -10.22 -0.21 -20.85
N TYR A 441 -10.71 1.00 -21.12
CA TYR A 441 -11.71 1.66 -20.28
C TYR A 441 -12.97 0.81 -20.15
N ARG A 442 -13.54 0.31 -21.25
CA ARG A 442 -14.76 -0.52 -21.22
C ARG A 442 -14.52 -1.86 -20.52
N GLU A 443 -13.38 -2.50 -20.79
CA GLU A 443 -12.98 -3.75 -20.14
C GLU A 443 -12.83 -3.61 -18.62
N PHE A 444 -12.44 -2.43 -18.14
CA PHE A 444 -12.18 -2.19 -16.72
C PHE A 444 -13.33 -1.50 -16.00
N ILE A 445 -13.72 -0.30 -16.43
CA ILE A 445 -14.74 0.50 -15.75
C ILE A 445 -16.13 -0.06 -16.01
N ASP A 446 -16.53 -0.22 -17.27
CA ASP A 446 -17.91 -0.57 -17.60
C ASP A 446 -18.23 -2.06 -17.40
N ALA A 447 -17.23 -2.94 -17.50
CA ALA A 447 -17.42 -4.38 -17.30
C ALA A 447 -17.24 -4.85 -15.85
N THR A 448 -16.81 -3.98 -14.92
CA THR A 448 -16.75 -4.34 -13.50
C THR A 448 -18.17 -4.39 -12.92
N PRO A 449 -18.58 -5.51 -12.29
CA PRO A 449 -19.91 -5.65 -11.71
C PRO A 449 -20.21 -4.57 -10.67
N ASP A 450 -21.48 -4.16 -10.59
CA ASP A 450 -22.01 -3.15 -9.66
C ASP A 450 -21.41 -1.74 -9.78
N ASP A 451 -20.61 -1.48 -10.81
CA ASP A 451 -20.12 -0.15 -11.16
C ASP A 451 -19.51 0.66 -10.00
N PRO A 452 -18.59 0.06 -9.21
CA PRO A 452 -18.16 0.62 -7.94
C PRO A 452 -17.30 1.88 -8.13
N TYR A 453 -16.55 1.99 -9.23
CA TYR A 453 -15.68 3.13 -9.50
C TYR A 453 -16.46 4.42 -9.78
N PHE A 454 -17.42 4.35 -10.70
CA PHE A 454 -18.30 5.48 -11.02
C PHE A 454 -19.12 5.90 -9.80
N THR A 455 -19.72 4.91 -9.14
CA THR A 455 -20.62 5.13 -8.00
C THR A 455 -19.87 5.76 -6.81
N THR A 456 -18.64 5.33 -6.55
CA THR A 456 -17.82 5.93 -5.48
C THR A 456 -17.50 7.39 -5.79
N LEU A 457 -17.12 7.73 -7.03
CA LEU A 457 -16.90 9.14 -7.39
C LEU A 457 -18.19 9.96 -7.35
N TYR A 458 -19.32 9.37 -7.76
CA TYR A 458 -20.63 10.03 -7.68
C TYR A 458 -20.98 10.43 -6.24
N LEU A 459 -20.58 9.61 -5.26
CA LEU A 459 -20.75 9.87 -3.83
C LEU A 459 -19.67 10.78 -3.21
N ASP A 460 -18.80 11.37 -4.03
CA ASP A 460 -17.93 12.45 -3.59
C ASP A 460 -18.69 13.79 -3.65
N PRO A 461 -18.98 14.45 -2.50
CA PRO A 461 -19.78 15.68 -2.51
C PRO A 461 -19.08 16.82 -3.25
N ARG A 462 -17.75 16.74 -3.45
CA ARG A 462 -16.99 17.68 -4.31
C ARG A 462 -17.39 17.56 -5.78
N PHE A 463 -17.79 16.38 -6.23
CA PHE A 463 -18.03 16.09 -7.64
C PHE A 463 -19.51 15.91 -8.01
N VAL A 464 -20.44 15.67 -7.09
CA VAL A 464 -21.86 15.37 -7.41
C VAL A 464 -22.53 16.33 -8.42
N GLY A 465 -22.19 17.62 -8.37
CA GLY A 465 -22.70 18.64 -9.31
C GLY A 465 -21.78 18.94 -10.50
N SER A 466 -20.70 18.18 -10.68
CA SER A 466 -19.67 18.42 -11.69
C SER A 466 -20.07 17.91 -13.08
N ASP A 467 -19.57 18.60 -14.10
CA ASP A 467 -19.71 18.23 -15.51
C ASP A 467 -18.96 16.93 -15.87
N ILE A 468 -18.14 16.40 -14.97
CA ILE A 468 -17.46 15.10 -15.15
C ILE A 468 -18.46 13.99 -15.47
N PHE A 469 -19.67 14.05 -14.92
CA PHE A 469 -20.72 13.07 -15.15
C PHE A 469 -21.54 13.31 -16.41
N LYS A 470 -21.40 14.47 -17.07
CA LYS A 470 -22.08 14.77 -18.34
C LYS A 470 -21.35 14.13 -19.52
N LYS A 471 -20.05 13.88 -19.37
CA LYS A 471 -19.19 13.34 -20.42
C LYS A 471 -19.16 11.80 -20.37
N SER A 472 -18.99 11.18 -21.54
CA SER A 472 -18.63 9.77 -21.62
C SER A 472 -17.20 9.58 -21.11
N GLY A 473 -16.91 8.48 -20.43
CA GLY A 473 -15.55 8.16 -20.00
C GLY A 473 -14.65 7.62 -21.11
N THR A 474 -15.20 7.45 -22.31
CA THR A 474 -14.43 7.15 -23.53
C THR A 474 -14.15 8.42 -24.31
N ILE A 475 -13.01 8.46 -24.99
CA ILE A 475 -12.68 9.54 -25.93
C ILE A 475 -13.63 9.41 -27.13
N PRO A 476 -14.37 10.47 -27.51
CA PRO A 476 -15.29 10.40 -28.64
C PRO A 476 -14.58 9.98 -29.92
N THR A 477 -15.03 8.90 -30.53
CA THR A 477 -14.72 8.56 -31.91
C THR A 477 -15.88 9.02 -32.78
N PRO A 478 -15.65 9.55 -33.99
CA PRO A 478 -16.74 9.92 -34.90
C PRO A 478 -17.57 8.67 -35.22
N VAL A 479 -18.72 8.56 -34.60
CA VAL A 479 -19.72 7.51 -34.82
C VAL A 479 -21.06 8.24 -34.94
N ILE A 480 -21.75 8.01 -36.05
CA ILE A 480 -23.11 8.51 -36.25
C ILE A 480 -24.01 7.72 -35.31
N VAL A 481 -24.53 8.38 -34.28
CA VAL A 481 -25.49 7.79 -33.34
C VAL A 481 -26.88 8.24 -33.76
N LEU A 482 -27.69 7.31 -34.29
CA LEU A 482 -29.11 7.53 -34.52
C LEU A 482 -29.83 7.69 -33.17
N PRO A 483 -30.71 8.69 -32.98
CA PRO A 483 -31.43 8.86 -31.73
C PRO A 483 -32.34 7.65 -31.45
N ALA A 484 -32.21 7.06 -30.27
CA ALA A 484 -33.18 6.08 -29.81
C ALA A 484 -34.53 6.77 -29.51
N ALA A 485 -35.63 6.14 -29.94
CA ALA A 485 -36.98 6.62 -29.68
C ALA A 485 -37.23 6.79 -28.18
N GLN A 486 -37.80 7.93 -27.79
CA GLN A 486 -38.13 8.22 -26.39
C GLN A 486 -39.32 7.37 -25.94
N PRO A 487 -39.21 6.62 -24.83
CA PRO A 487 -40.39 6.07 -24.17
C PRO A 487 -41.17 7.19 -23.49
N ASN A 488 -42.49 7.18 -23.67
CA ASN A 488 -43.42 8.14 -23.07
C ASN A 488 -43.54 8.02 -21.54
N SER A 489 -43.65 9.20 -20.92
CA SER A 489 -44.21 9.59 -19.61
C SER A 489 -44.30 8.57 -18.46
N ILE A 490 -43.42 8.76 -17.47
CA ILE A 490 -43.75 8.96 -16.04
C ILE A 490 -42.78 10.04 -15.57
N THR A 491 -43.13 10.91 -14.62
CA THR A 491 -42.19 11.81 -13.95
C THR A 491 -41.11 10.98 -13.24
N ASP A 492 -40.09 10.59 -13.99
CA ASP A 492 -38.94 9.83 -13.54
C ASP A 492 -38.18 10.71 -12.54
N GLU A 493 -38.10 10.26 -11.29
CA GLU A 493 -37.36 10.89 -10.19
C GLU A 493 -35.96 11.36 -10.63
N ALA A 494 -35.33 10.61 -11.54
CA ALA A 494 -34.03 10.97 -12.09
C ALA A 494 -34.04 12.31 -12.85
N GLN A 495 -35.16 12.71 -13.47
CA GLN A 495 -35.28 14.01 -14.15
C GLN A 495 -35.23 15.18 -13.19
N GLN A 496 -35.47 14.93 -11.90
CA GLN A 496 -35.36 15.94 -10.86
C GLN A 496 -33.94 16.05 -10.29
N ALA A 497 -32.99 15.21 -10.76
CA ALA A 497 -31.58 15.30 -10.41
C ALA A 497 -30.81 16.14 -11.45
N PRO A 498 -29.77 16.89 -11.07
CA PRO A 498 -28.99 17.73 -12.01
C PRO A 498 -28.38 16.96 -13.18
N ASN A 499 -28.08 15.68 -12.98
CA ASN A 499 -27.64 14.77 -14.04
C ASN A 499 -28.45 13.46 -14.00
N PRO A 500 -29.54 13.38 -14.79
CA PRO A 500 -30.44 12.22 -14.75
C PRO A 500 -29.77 10.91 -15.13
N LYS A 501 -28.86 10.91 -16.11
CA LYS A 501 -28.18 9.67 -16.56
C LYS A 501 -27.23 9.14 -15.48
N ALA A 502 -26.44 10.03 -14.89
CA ALA A 502 -25.52 9.68 -13.81
C ALA A 502 -26.28 9.18 -12.57
N TYR A 503 -27.36 9.88 -12.21
CA TYR A 503 -28.23 9.49 -11.11
C TYR A 503 -28.79 8.07 -11.31
N ARG A 504 -29.32 7.72 -12.50
CA ARG A 504 -29.82 6.37 -12.78
C ARG A 504 -28.73 5.30 -12.66
N ARG A 505 -27.52 5.59 -13.16
CA ARG A 505 -26.36 4.68 -13.09
C ARG A 505 -25.97 4.40 -11.64
N ALA A 506 -25.77 5.45 -10.83
CA ALA A 506 -25.43 5.33 -9.41
C ALA A 506 -26.55 4.68 -8.59
N LYS A 507 -27.82 5.08 -8.81
CA LYS A 507 -28.99 4.51 -8.11
C LYS A 507 -29.10 3.01 -8.32
N LYS A 508 -28.90 2.53 -9.55
CA LYS A 508 -28.94 1.10 -9.88
C LYS A 508 -27.88 0.31 -9.09
N ALA A 509 -26.64 0.80 -9.11
CA ALA A 509 -25.52 0.18 -8.40
C ALA A 509 -25.74 0.15 -6.88
N LEU A 510 -26.06 1.30 -6.29
CA LEU A 510 -26.28 1.44 -4.85
C LEU A 510 -27.47 0.62 -4.35
N LEU A 511 -28.56 0.58 -5.11
CA LEU A 511 -29.72 -0.24 -4.75
C LEU A 511 -29.40 -1.73 -4.79
N GLN A 512 -28.56 -2.19 -5.73
CA GLN A 512 -28.12 -3.57 -5.76
C GLN A 512 -27.24 -3.92 -4.56
N LEU A 513 -26.30 -3.03 -4.22
CA LEU A 513 -25.46 -3.20 -3.03
C LEU A 513 -26.31 -3.26 -1.74
N LEU A 514 -27.28 -2.35 -1.61
CA LEU A 514 -28.19 -2.30 -0.47
C LEU A 514 -29.06 -3.57 -0.35
N ARG A 515 -29.55 -4.10 -1.47
CA ARG A 515 -30.32 -5.37 -1.46
C ARG A 515 -29.49 -6.52 -0.92
N ASN A 516 -28.24 -6.63 -1.36
CA ASN A 516 -27.35 -7.71 -0.92
C ASN A 516 -27.09 -7.62 0.59
N GLU A 517 -26.92 -6.41 1.13
CA GLU A 517 -26.75 -6.17 2.58
C GLU A 517 -28.00 -6.54 3.39
N VAL A 518 -29.18 -6.12 2.93
CA VAL A 518 -30.45 -6.47 3.60
C VAL A 518 -30.68 -7.98 3.60
N GLN A 519 -30.32 -8.68 2.51
CA GLN A 519 -30.38 -10.14 2.45
C GLN A 519 -29.41 -10.78 3.45
N MET A 520 -28.16 -10.30 3.51
CA MET A 520 -27.16 -10.80 4.47
C MET A 520 -27.61 -10.63 5.92
N PHE A 521 -28.32 -9.55 6.26
CA PHE A 521 -28.90 -9.37 7.59
C PHE A 521 -29.91 -10.47 7.94
N GLY A 522 -30.66 -10.99 6.97
CA GLY A 522 -31.56 -12.14 7.18
C GLY A 522 -30.81 -13.39 7.64
N ASP A 523 -29.62 -13.63 7.06
CA ASP A 523 -28.82 -14.83 7.31
C ASP A 523 -27.97 -14.73 8.59
N HIS A 524 -27.35 -13.58 8.85
CA HIS A 524 -26.34 -13.39 9.91
C HIS A 524 -26.77 -12.45 11.05
N LYS A 525 -27.94 -11.80 10.93
CA LYS A 525 -28.52 -10.90 11.93
C LYS A 525 -27.51 -9.88 12.46
N GLU A 526 -27.16 -9.95 13.74
CA GLU A 526 -26.41 -8.93 14.46
C GLU A 526 -24.93 -8.83 14.07
N SER A 527 -24.33 -9.87 13.48
CA SER A 527 -22.93 -9.82 13.03
C SER A 527 -22.77 -9.15 11.66
N SER A 528 -23.87 -8.93 10.93
CA SER A 528 -23.82 -8.29 9.61
C SER A 528 -23.51 -6.79 9.68
N SER A 529 -22.82 -6.27 8.67
CA SER A 529 -22.38 -4.86 8.65
C SER A 529 -23.54 -3.85 8.69
N ILE A 530 -24.71 -4.23 8.17
CA ILE A 530 -25.92 -3.39 8.13
C ILE A 530 -26.73 -3.42 9.43
N ALA A 531 -26.40 -4.28 10.41
CA ALA A 531 -27.22 -4.52 11.59
C ALA A 531 -27.59 -3.25 12.37
N SER A 532 -26.64 -2.34 12.56
CA SER A 532 -26.89 -1.05 13.21
C SER A 532 -27.90 -0.19 12.44
N LEU A 533 -27.84 -0.18 11.11
CA LEU A 533 -28.78 0.56 10.27
C LEU A 533 -30.19 -0.03 10.34
N VAL A 534 -30.31 -1.35 10.32
CA VAL A 534 -31.61 -2.04 10.44
C VAL A 534 -32.27 -1.74 11.80
N LYS A 535 -31.48 -1.77 12.88
CA LYS A 535 -31.95 -1.41 14.23
C LYS A 535 -32.46 0.04 14.28
N MET A 536 -31.75 0.99 13.68
CA MET A 536 -32.15 2.39 13.65
C MET A 536 -33.39 2.69 12.77
N THR A 537 -33.68 1.85 11.78
CA THR A 537 -34.75 2.07 10.79
C THR A 537 -36.05 1.31 11.10
N GLY A 538 -36.08 0.45 12.13
CA GLY A 538 -37.28 -0.28 12.51
C GLY A 538 -37.60 -1.52 11.66
N ALA A 539 -36.57 -2.17 11.11
CA ALA A 539 -36.59 -3.55 10.60
C ALA A 539 -37.37 -3.89 9.30
N SER A 540 -37.89 -2.93 8.52
CA SER A 540 -38.47 -3.23 7.20
C SER A 540 -37.55 -2.84 6.04
N GLY A 541 -37.22 -3.80 5.16
CA GLY A 541 -36.47 -3.54 3.93
C GLY A 541 -37.15 -2.52 3.00
N VAL A 542 -38.48 -2.37 3.10
CA VAL A 542 -39.24 -1.34 2.38
C VAL A 542 -38.89 0.06 2.91
N THR A 543 -38.82 0.23 4.23
CA THR A 543 -38.44 1.50 4.86
C THR A 543 -37.04 1.93 4.45
N ILE A 544 -36.08 1.01 4.50
CA ILE A 544 -34.68 1.29 4.11
C ILE A 544 -34.59 1.72 2.64
N LYS A 545 -35.32 1.05 1.75
CA LYS A 545 -35.38 1.42 0.32
C LYS A 545 -36.00 2.81 0.08
N ASN A 546 -37.06 3.13 0.82
CA ASN A 546 -37.73 4.43 0.71
C ASN A 546 -36.82 5.55 1.20
N GLU A 547 -36.18 5.37 2.36
CA GLU A 547 -35.16 6.29 2.86
C GLU A 547 -34.03 6.47 1.87
N PHE A 548 -33.47 5.38 1.33
CA PHE A 548 -32.41 5.44 0.33
C PHE A 548 -32.77 6.34 -0.86
N SER A 549 -33.97 6.18 -1.43
CA SER A 549 -34.38 6.94 -2.62
C SER A 549 -34.46 8.43 -2.32
N VAL A 550 -35.08 8.80 -1.19
CA VAL A 550 -35.17 10.19 -0.74
C VAL A 550 -33.78 10.78 -0.46
N GLN A 551 -32.92 10.05 0.24
CA GLN A 551 -31.57 10.48 0.59
C GLN A 551 -30.69 10.67 -0.65
N LEU A 552 -30.75 9.75 -1.63
CA LEU A 552 -29.98 9.85 -2.87
C LEU A 552 -30.42 11.05 -3.72
N LEU A 553 -31.72 11.32 -3.80
CA LEU A 553 -32.24 12.48 -4.52
C LEU A 553 -31.80 13.79 -3.86
N ALA A 554 -31.96 13.89 -2.54
CA ALA A 554 -31.49 15.03 -1.75
C ALA A 554 -29.97 15.26 -1.93
N TYR A 555 -29.18 14.18 -1.89
CA TYR A 555 -27.74 14.24 -2.15
C TYR A 555 -27.42 14.77 -3.55
N SER A 556 -28.11 14.27 -4.58
CA SER A 556 -27.89 14.70 -5.97
C SER A 556 -28.17 16.20 -6.17
N ARG A 557 -29.07 16.77 -5.37
CA ARG A 557 -29.43 18.19 -5.37
C ARG A 557 -28.64 19.04 -4.39
N ARG A 558 -27.76 18.43 -3.59
CA ARG A 558 -27.03 19.07 -2.50
C ARG A 558 -27.97 19.72 -1.49
N GLU A 559 -29.03 19.02 -1.11
CA GLU A 559 -29.93 19.43 -0.03
C GLU A 559 -29.36 18.98 1.33
N PHE A 560 -29.74 19.67 2.41
CA PHE A 560 -29.30 19.34 3.77
C PHE A 560 -29.60 17.86 4.12
N PRO A 561 -28.64 17.09 4.70
CA PRO A 561 -27.37 17.51 5.30
C PRO A 561 -26.16 17.52 4.34
N PHE A 562 -26.36 17.32 3.05
CA PHE A 562 -25.27 17.21 2.07
C PHE A 562 -24.74 18.57 1.57
N THR A 563 -25.27 19.66 2.10
CA THR A 563 -24.77 21.04 1.91
C THR A 563 -23.47 21.29 2.67
N ASP A 564 -23.21 20.53 3.72
CA ASP A 564 -22.10 20.82 4.64
C ASP A 564 -20.76 20.53 3.96
N PRO A 565 -19.81 21.49 3.98
CA PRO A 565 -18.53 21.32 3.30
C PRO A 565 -17.69 20.23 3.97
N ILE A 566 -16.94 19.46 3.17
CA ILE A 566 -15.98 18.46 3.69
C ILE A 566 -14.92 19.11 4.61
N GLY A 567 -14.49 20.33 4.29
CA GLY A 567 -13.40 21.00 5.01
C GLY A 567 -12.07 20.23 4.87
N ALA A 568 -11.39 20.01 6.00
CA ALA A 568 -10.11 19.29 6.06
C ALA A 568 -10.25 17.76 6.21
N GLN A 569 -11.48 17.25 6.28
CA GLN A 569 -11.73 15.81 6.46
C GLN A 569 -11.48 15.02 5.17
N THR A 570 -11.23 13.71 5.31
CA THR A 570 -11.33 12.81 4.17
C THR A 570 -12.80 12.56 3.82
N VAL A 571 -13.09 12.15 2.58
CA VAL A 571 -14.46 11.83 2.16
C VAL A 571 -15.07 10.71 3.02
N LEU A 572 -14.26 9.73 3.42
CA LEU A 572 -14.68 8.66 4.33
C LEU A 572 -15.07 9.20 5.72
N GLN A 573 -14.28 10.13 6.28
CA GLN A 573 -14.59 10.76 7.57
C GLN A 573 -15.88 11.58 7.51
N TRP A 574 -16.08 12.32 6.43
CA TRP A 574 -17.30 13.09 6.20
C TRP A 574 -18.53 12.17 6.16
N TRP A 575 -18.49 11.08 5.40
CA TRP A 575 -19.58 10.11 5.37
C TRP A 575 -19.81 9.42 6.71
N ARG A 576 -18.75 9.09 7.47
CA ARG A 576 -18.88 8.51 8.82
C ARG A 576 -19.65 9.42 9.78
N SER A 577 -19.49 10.74 9.66
CA SER A 577 -20.23 11.70 10.49
C SER A 577 -21.75 11.69 10.25
N LEU A 578 -22.19 11.21 9.07
CA LEU A 578 -23.59 11.20 8.66
C LEU A 578 -24.30 9.86 8.90
N VAL A 579 -23.60 8.82 9.37
CA VAL A 579 -24.16 7.46 9.54
C VAL A 579 -25.33 7.41 10.53
N THR A 580 -25.35 8.29 11.53
CA THR A 580 -26.43 8.38 12.52
C THR A 580 -27.52 9.39 12.12
N HIS A 581 -27.30 10.17 11.06
CA HIS A 581 -28.21 11.25 10.69
C HIS A 581 -29.46 10.69 9.96
N PRO A 582 -30.70 10.95 10.43
CA PRO A 582 -31.92 10.34 9.85
C PRO A 582 -32.11 10.59 8.35
N LYS A 583 -31.67 11.76 7.86
CA LYS A 583 -31.75 12.14 6.43
C LYS A 583 -30.53 11.73 5.59
N ALA A 584 -29.61 10.92 6.12
CA ALA A 584 -28.42 10.49 5.37
C ALA A 584 -27.93 9.07 5.71
N ARG A 585 -28.37 8.46 6.81
CA ARG A 585 -27.86 7.20 7.36
C ARG A 585 -27.73 6.04 6.37
N VAL A 586 -28.71 5.85 5.47
CA VAL A 586 -28.69 4.73 4.52
C VAL A 586 -27.65 4.99 3.43
N LEU A 587 -27.66 6.20 2.87
CA LEU A 587 -26.68 6.59 1.86
C LEU A 587 -25.26 6.63 2.43
N ALA A 588 -25.11 7.15 3.65
CA ALA A 588 -23.86 7.22 4.38
C ALA A 588 -23.29 5.83 4.67
N PHE A 589 -24.11 4.87 5.08
CA PHE A 589 -23.69 3.48 5.23
C PHE A 589 -23.07 2.91 3.95
N LEU A 590 -23.74 3.07 2.80
CA LEU A 590 -23.24 2.60 1.50
C LEU A 590 -21.95 3.32 1.09
N ALA A 591 -21.90 4.64 1.29
CA ALA A 591 -20.72 5.44 0.99
C ALA A 591 -19.52 5.05 1.86
N VAL A 592 -19.71 4.85 3.16
CA VAL A 592 -18.66 4.36 4.07
C VAL A 592 -18.13 3.01 3.59
N LYS A 593 -19.01 2.08 3.19
CA LYS A 593 -18.60 0.78 2.64
C LYS A 593 -17.74 0.94 1.38
N LEU A 594 -18.17 1.75 0.43
CA LEU A 594 -17.41 2.01 -0.82
C LEU A 594 -16.05 2.67 -0.54
N TYR A 595 -16.01 3.73 0.28
CA TYR A 595 -14.76 4.43 0.57
C TYR A 595 -13.79 3.65 1.45
N SER A 596 -14.27 2.66 2.22
CA SER A 596 -13.42 1.79 3.05
C SER A 596 -12.61 0.79 2.24
N VAL A 597 -13.06 0.44 1.03
CA VAL A 597 -12.41 -0.61 0.22
C VAL A 597 -11.16 -0.08 -0.48
N LEU A 598 -10.09 -0.88 -0.47
CA LEU A 598 -8.86 -0.59 -1.20
C LEU A 598 -9.01 -1.08 -2.66
N PRO A 599 -8.82 -0.23 -3.67
CA PRO A 599 -9.08 -0.61 -5.05
C PRO A 599 -7.91 -1.35 -5.73
N ASN A 600 -6.75 -1.51 -5.07
CA ASN A 600 -5.54 -2.05 -5.66
C ASN A 600 -4.96 -3.22 -4.85
N SER A 601 -4.20 -4.10 -5.51
CA SER A 601 -3.49 -5.23 -4.88
C SER A 601 -2.01 -4.92 -4.61
N MET A 602 -1.67 -3.65 -4.37
CA MET A 602 -0.28 -3.27 -4.08
C MET A 602 0.28 -3.81 -2.75
N PRO A 603 -0.52 -4.20 -1.75
CA PRO A 603 0.02 -4.97 -0.62
C PRO A 603 0.79 -6.22 -1.05
N ASP A 604 0.25 -6.97 -2.01
CA ASP A 604 0.87 -8.20 -2.51
C ASP A 604 2.20 -7.93 -3.25
N GLU A 605 2.27 -6.84 -4.03
CA GLU A 605 3.51 -6.39 -4.69
C GLU A 605 4.63 -6.02 -3.69
N ARG A 606 4.25 -5.38 -2.57
CA ARG A 606 5.20 -5.06 -1.48
C ARG A 606 5.67 -6.36 -0.80
N TRP A 607 4.76 -7.32 -0.62
CA TRP A 607 5.11 -8.64 -0.12
C TRP A 607 6.07 -9.38 -1.06
N GLY A 608 5.81 -9.37 -2.37
CA GLY A 608 6.71 -9.95 -3.38
C GLY A 608 8.12 -9.36 -3.33
N SER A 609 8.25 -8.08 -2.99
CA SER A 609 9.55 -7.44 -2.75
C SER A 609 10.23 -7.96 -1.49
N THR A 610 9.49 -8.12 -0.38
CA THR A 610 10.00 -8.74 0.86
C THR A 610 10.41 -10.19 0.62
N LYS A 611 9.59 -10.98 -0.08
CA LYS A 611 9.90 -12.34 -0.52
C LYS A 611 11.20 -12.39 -1.29
N THR A 612 11.40 -11.49 -2.26
CA THR A 612 12.64 -11.45 -3.06
C THR A 612 13.88 -11.19 -2.20
N ARG A 613 13.74 -10.42 -1.12
CA ARG A 613 14.82 -10.15 -0.16
C ARG A 613 15.14 -11.38 0.70
N THR A 614 14.12 -12.15 1.10
CA THR A 614 14.28 -13.31 2.00
C THR A 614 14.54 -14.62 1.26
N ASN A 615 14.08 -14.77 0.01
CA ASN A 615 14.30 -15.92 -0.85
C ASN A 615 15.31 -15.55 -1.96
N THR A 616 16.58 -15.51 -1.59
CA THR A 616 17.70 -15.23 -2.52
C THR A 616 18.18 -16.52 -3.20
N PRO A 617 19.02 -16.47 -4.25
CA PRO A 617 19.55 -17.67 -4.90
C PRO A 617 20.29 -18.62 -3.95
N LEU A 618 20.92 -18.11 -2.88
CA LEU A 618 21.58 -18.91 -1.84
C LEU A 618 20.59 -19.50 -0.82
N ARG A 619 19.33 -19.07 -0.86
CA ARG A 619 18.24 -19.44 0.06
C ARG A 619 17.03 -20.00 -0.69
N ASN A 620 17.24 -20.48 -1.91
CA ASN A 620 16.17 -20.99 -2.77
C ASN A 620 15.61 -22.35 -2.31
N HIS A 621 16.30 -23.05 -1.40
CA HIS A 621 15.85 -24.32 -0.81
C HIS A 621 15.07 -24.14 0.50
N GLN A 622 14.77 -22.90 0.92
CA GLN A 622 13.94 -22.67 2.11
C GLN A 622 12.52 -23.16 1.86
N LYS A 623 11.93 -23.85 2.85
CA LYS A 623 10.51 -24.21 2.81
C LYS A 623 9.63 -22.97 2.71
N VAL A 624 8.53 -23.09 1.97
CA VAL A 624 7.53 -22.03 1.82
C VAL A 624 6.95 -21.61 3.18
N SER A 625 6.69 -22.56 4.08
CA SER A 625 6.19 -22.28 5.43
C SER A 625 7.17 -21.47 6.28
N THR A 626 8.48 -21.79 6.24
CA THR A 626 9.53 -21.01 6.91
C THR A 626 9.55 -19.57 6.39
N LEU A 627 9.48 -19.40 5.07
CA LEU A 627 9.46 -18.09 4.43
C LEU A 627 8.24 -17.27 4.85
N ALA A 628 7.05 -17.88 4.85
CA ALA A 628 5.80 -17.22 5.25
C ALA A 628 5.82 -16.81 6.72
N ASN A 629 6.24 -17.70 7.62
CA ASN A 629 6.31 -17.42 9.06
C ASN A 629 7.27 -16.26 9.36
N MET A 630 8.45 -16.24 8.73
CA MET A 630 9.41 -15.14 8.91
C MET A 630 8.84 -13.80 8.42
N ILE A 631 8.16 -13.78 7.27
CA ILE A 631 7.58 -12.55 6.74
C ILE A 631 6.42 -12.07 7.62
N GLN A 632 5.56 -12.98 8.09
CA GLN A 632 4.45 -12.65 8.98
C GLN A 632 4.93 -12.00 10.28
N VAL A 633 5.92 -12.62 10.95
CA VAL A 633 6.53 -12.07 12.17
C VAL A 633 7.23 -10.75 11.88
N GLY A 634 7.99 -10.67 10.78
CA GLY A 634 8.70 -9.47 10.37
C GLY A 634 7.77 -8.29 10.09
N ASP A 635 6.63 -8.53 9.44
CA ASP A 635 5.63 -7.51 9.15
C ASP A 635 4.96 -7.00 10.42
N TRP A 636 4.59 -7.90 11.35
CA TRP A 636 4.00 -7.52 12.63
C TRP A 636 4.91 -6.58 13.44
N TYR A 637 6.14 -7.02 13.70
CA TYR A 637 7.07 -6.26 14.53
C TYR A 637 7.68 -5.07 13.81
N GLY A 638 7.93 -5.17 12.50
CA GLY A 638 8.57 -4.13 11.71
C GLY A 638 7.63 -3.01 11.26
N LYS A 639 6.32 -3.28 11.14
CA LYS A 639 5.32 -2.31 10.67
C LYS A 639 4.31 -1.95 11.75
N HIS A 640 3.59 -2.94 12.28
CA HIS A 640 2.44 -2.69 13.16
C HIS A 640 2.85 -2.22 14.56
N MET A 641 3.80 -2.92 15.20
CA MET A 641 4.26 -2.52 16.54
C MET A 641 5.04 -1.20 16.56
N VAL A 642 5.80 -0.90 15.50
CA VAL A 642 6.49 0.40 15.38
C VAL A 642 5.48 1.54 15.30
N SER A 643 4.42 1.37 14.47
CA SER A 643 3.34 2.35 14.36
C SER A 643 2.63 2.60 15.70
N LEU A 644 2.34 1.53 16.45
CA LEU A 644 1.73 1.62 17.78
C LEU A 644 2.64 2.37 18.77
N TYR A 645 3.95 2.09 18.77
CA TYR A 645 4.92 2.78 19.63
C TYR A 645 5.06 4.27 19.28
N LEU A 646 5.10 4.62 17.99
CA LEU A 646 5.17 6.02 17.55
C LEU A 646 3.87 6.77 17.88
N SER A 647 2.72 6.12 17.72
CA SER A 647 1.41 6.69 18.02
C SER A 647 1.20 6.89 19.52
N SER A 648 1.62 5.93 20.36
CA SER A 648 1.53 6.06 21.82
C SER A 648 2.46 7.16 22.35
N ARG A 649 3.65 7.32 21.76
CA ARG A 649 4.57 8.42 22.08
C ARG A 649 4.02 9.79 21.67
N ALA A 650 3.42 9.89 20.50
CA ALA A 650 2.76 11.13 20.06
C ALA A 650 1.58 11.50 20.99
N ALA A 651 0.80 10.49 21.43
CA ALA A 651 -0.29 10.69 22.38
C ALA A 651 0.22 11.12 23.77
N SER A 652 1.30 10.50 24.28
CA SER A 652 1.92 10.88 25.56
C SER A 652 2.54 12.27 25.51
N ASP A 653 3.16 12.65 24.39
CA ASP A 653 3.73 13.98 24.21
C ASP A 653 2.62 15.04 24.10
N SER A 654 1.46 14.73 23.50
CA SER A 654 0.30 15.64 23.49
C SER A 654 -0.35 15.80 24.88
N PHE A 655 -0.38 14.73 25.67
CA PHE A 655 -0.83 14.75 27.06
C PHE A 655 0.11 15.56 27.96
N ASP A 656 1.43 15.46 27.73
CA ASP A 656 2.45 16.19 28.49
C ASP A 656 2.47 17.70 28.14
N VAL A 657 2.13 18.06 26.89
CA VAL A 657 1.90 19.46 26.48
C VAL A 657 0.64 20.03 27.15
N HIS A 658 -0.46 19.28 27.21
CA HIS A 658 -1.68 19.71 27.90
C HIS A 658 -1.50 19.80 29.43
N ARG A 659 -0.64 18.97 30.03
CA ARG A 659 -0.30 19.04 31.46
C ARG A 659 0.58 20.25 31.77
N LYS A 660 1.53 20.57 30.89
CA LYS A 660 2.38 21.78 31.00
C LYS A 660 1.60 23.08 30.77
N GLN A 661 0.53 23.06 29.97
CA GLN A 661 -0.36 24.22 29.80
C GLN A 661 -1.38 24.42 30.94
N LYS A 662 -1.63 23.40 31.78
CA LYS A 662 -2.49 23.52 32.98
C LYS A 662 -1.73 23.80 34.29
N MET A 663 -0.39 23.88 34.26
CA MET A 663 0.45 24.22 35.43
C MET A 663 1.17 25.57 35.28
N ILE A 664 0.57 26.53 34.57
CA ILE A 664 1.05 27.91 34.55
C ILE A 664 -0.09 28.78 35.12
N ASP A 665 -0.06 28.95 36.45
CA ASP A 665 -0.82 29.98 37.15
C ASP A 665 -0.15 31.34 36.84
N PRO A 666 -0.85 32.33 36.24
CA PRO A 666 -0.27 33.62 35.90
C PRO A 666 0.05 34.54 37.11
N SER A 667 -0.20 34.11 38.35
CA SER A 667 -0.14 34.99 39.53
C SER A 667 1.15 34.91 40.38
N LEU A 668 2.15 34.11 40.00
CA LEU A 668 3.34 33.84 40.84
C LEU A 668 4.70 34.24 40.22
N MET A 669 4.70 35.20 39.29
CA MET A 669 5.92 35.77 38.69
C MET A 669 6.12 37.21 39.17
N LEU A 670 6.51 37.40 40.44
CA LEU A 670 7.10 38.64 40.96
C LEU A 670 7.57 38.42 42.42
N ALA A 671 8.71 37.75 42.61
CA ALA A 671 9.66 37.98 43.71
C ALA A 671 10.82 36.96 43.67
N SER A 672 11.97 37.38 44.17
CA SER A 672 13.20 36.63 44.44
C SER A 672 14.07 36.23 43.22
N GLU A 673 14.71 37.23 42.64
CA GLU A 673 16.14 37.10 42.36
C GLU A 673 16.91 37.11 43.69
N THR A 674 17.99 36.31 43.73
CA THR A 674 19.00 36.13 44.79
C THR A 674 18.80 34.98 45.81
N TYR A 675 19.87 34.18 45.92
CA TYR A 675 20.15 33.14 46.92
C TYR A 675 19.40 31.79 46.82
N LEU A 676 20.00 30.81 46.12
CA LEU A 676 20.77 29.73 46.76
C LEU A 676 21.50 28.88 45.69
N GLY A 677 22.82 28.79 45.85
CA GLY A 677 23.61 27.74 45.25
C GLY A 677 23.60 26.47 46.10
N SER A 678 24.31 25.46 45.57
CA SER A 678 24.75 24.22 46.22
C SER A 678 23.68 23.23 46.69
N GLU A 679 23.28 22.33 45.79
CA GLU A 679 23.41 20.87 45.89
C GLU A 679 22.78 20.25 44.63
N VAL A 680 23.17 19.03 44.22
CA VAL A 680 22.70 18.30 43.00
C VAL A 680 23.47 18.53 41.69
N MET A 681 24.76 18.86 41.73
CA MET A 681 25.66 18.69 40.55
C MET A 681 26.96 17.97 40.94
N ALA A 682 26.83 16.74 41.43
CA ALA A 682 27.95 15.83 41.58
C ALA A 682 27.56 14.45 41.04
N GLN A 683 27.82 14.22 39.74
CA GLN A 683 28.23 12.93 39.12
C GLN A 683 27.99 12.92 37.59
N ILE A 684 28.64 13.83 36.85
CA ILE A 684 28.85 13.66 35.40
C ILE A 684 30.34 13.94 35.10
N PRO A 685 31.09 13.02 34.48
CA PRO A 685 32.51 13.23 34.22
C PRO A 685 32.76 14.42 33.28
N ARG A 686 33.71 15.29 33.66
CA ARG A 686 34.11 16.52 32.92
C ARG A 686 34.52 16.29 31.46
N ALA A 687 34.78 15.05 31.04
CA ALA A 687 35.08 14.70 29.64
C ALA A 687 33.86 14.83 28.70
N CYS A 688 32.63 14.60 29.16
CA CYS A 688 31.45 14.65 28.30
C CYS A 688 31.01 16.09 27.94
N CYS A 689 31.24 17.07 28.83
CA CYS A 689 30.90 18.47 28.54
C CYS A 689 31.84 19.10 27.50
N LEU A 690 33.13 18.76 27.53
CA LEU A 690 34.12 19.25 26.56
C LEU A 690 33.88 18.65 25.15
N ILE A 691 33.49 17.38 25.07
CA ILE A 691 33.17 16.73 23.78
C ILE A 691 31.87 17.30 23.18
N LEU A 692 30.84 17.55 23.99
CA LEU A 692 29.60 18.19 23.49
C LEU A 692 29.84 19.64 23.05
N GLN A 693 30.64 20.42 23.79
CA GLN A 693 30.96 21.80 23.40
C GLN A 693 31.82 21.86 22.13
N MET A 694 32.78 20.93 21.98
CA MET A 694 33.57 20.84 20.74
C MET A 694 32.73 20.39 19.54
N LEU A 695 31.81 19.43 19.69
CA LEU A 695 30.93 18.98 18.59
C LEU A 695 29.98 20.07 18.13
N VAL A 696 29.46 20.90 19.04
CA VAL A 696 28.57 22.02 18.69
C VAL A 696 29.33 23.13 17.96
N TRP A 697 30.56 23.44 18.38
CA TRP A 697 31.37 24.48 17.73
C TRP A 697 32.01 24.03 16.40
N THR A 698 32.39 22.76 16.26
CA THR A 698 33.04 22.26 15.03
C THR A 698 32.06 21.82 13.94
N PHE A 699 30.88 21.28 14.29
CA PHE A 699 29.96 20.74 13.28
C PHE A 699 28.71 21.59 13.02
N LEU A 700 28.14 22.25 14.04
CA LEU A 700 26.85 22.96 13.89
C LEU A 700 27.02 24.43 13.47
N MET A 701 28.07 25.11 13.93
CA MET A 701 28.37 26.52 13.60
C MET A 701 28.65 26.75 12.09
N PRO A 702 29.50 25.95 11.41
CA PRO A 702 29.75 26.11 9.98
C PRO A 702 28.51 25.86 9.12
N TRP A 703 27.67 24.90 9.51
CA TRP A 703 26.40 24.60 8.84
C TRP A 703 25.37 25.73 8.98
N ALA A 704 25.26 26.34 10.16
CA ALA A 704 24.38 27.49 10.38
C ALA A 704 24.85 28.72 9.58
N GLN A 705 26.16 28.96 9.47
CA GLN A 705 26.71 30.02 8.62
C GLN A 705 26.52 29.72 7.13
N MET A 706 26.64 28.47 6.70
CA MET A 706 26.38 28.05 5.31
C MET A 706 24.91 28.21 4.93
N LEU A 707 23.96 27.83 5.80
CA LEU A 707 22.53 28.03 5.60
C LEU A 707 22.15 29.52 5.55
N LYS A 708 22.79 30.36 6.38
CA LYS A 708 22.59 31.82 6.34
C LYS A 708 23.12 32.42 5.04
N ARG A 709 24.26 31.94 4.51
CA ARG A 709 24.80 32.33 3.19
C ARG A 709 23.92 31.84 2.03
N MET A 710 23.42 30.60 2.09
CA MET A 710 22.48 30.06 1.09
C MET A 710 21.15 30.82 1.09
N TRP A 711 20.63 31.19 2.26
CA TRP A 711 19.42 32.01 2.36
C TRP A 711 19.64 33.42 1.82
N MET A 712 20.79 34.05 2.10
CA MET A 712 21.13 35.35 1.52
C MET A 712 21.36 35.29 0.00
N MET A 713 22.02 34.25 -0.52
CA MET A 713 22.16 34.04 -1.97
C MET A 713 20.81 33.80 -2.65
N LYS A 714 19.91 33.02 -2.03
CA LYS A 714 18.54 32.83 -2.54
C LYS A 714 17.78 34.15 -2.59
N LYS A 715 17.94 35.02 -1.57
CA LYS A 715 17.36 36.36 -1.54
C LYS A 715 17.95 37.30 -2.59
N LEU A 716 19.26 37.18 -2.88
CA LEU A 716 19.95 37.94 -3.92
C LEU A 716 19.53 37.52 -5.34
N VAL A 717 19.45 36.21 -5.59
CA VAL A 717 18.98 35.64 -6.87
C VAL A 717 17.51 35.95 -7.11
N THR A 718 16.67 35.93 -6.07
CA THR A 718 15.24 36.30 -6.20
C THR A 718 15.09 37.79 -6.54
N ARG A 719 15.96 38.67 -6.02
CA ARG A 719 16.00 40.10 -6.38
C ARG A 719 16.53 40.33 -7.79
N GLN A 720 17.58 39.63 -8.23
CA GLN A 720 18.09 39.72 -9.61
C GLN A 720 17.08 39.20 -10.64
N VAL A 721 16.36 38.11 -10.35
CA VAL A 721 15.32 37.57 -11.24
C VAL A 721 14.11 38.52 -11.33
N GLN A 722 13.74 39.20 -10.24
CA GLN A 722 12.70 40.24 -10.27
C GLN A 722 13.14 41.48 -11.07
N GLN A 723 14.41 41.88 -10.99
CA GLN A 723 14.93 43.06 -11.68
C GLN A 723 15.11 42.83 -13.19
N VAL A 724 15.55 41.63 -13.60
CA VAL A 724 15.61 41.22 -15.01
C VAL A 724 14.21 40.98 -15.60
N GLY A 725 13.28 40.44 -14.80
CA GLY A 725 11.88 40.29 -15.20
C GLY A 725 11.20 41.63 -15.49
N PHE A 726 11.47 42.66 -14.69
CA PHE A 726 10.91 44.01 -14.88
C PHE A 726 11.49 44.73 -16.10
N GLN A 727 12.79 44.60 -16.36
CA GLN A 727 13.43 45.19 -17.55
C GLN A 727 12.97 44.51 -18.86
N THR A 728 12.74 43.19 -18.83
CA THR A 728 12.27 42.43 -20.00
C THR A 728 10.80 42.74 -20.32
N LEU A 729 9.94 42.88 -19.29
CA LEU A 729 8.54 43.30 -19.45
C LEU A 729 8.41 44.76 -19.91
N SER A 730 9.25 45.67 -19.43
CA SER A 730 9.28 47.08 -19.88
C SER A 730 9.71 47.21 -21.34
N CYS A 731 10.68 46.42 -21.80
CA CYS A 731 11.16 46.42 -23.19
C CYS A 731 10.13 45.77 -24.15
N LEU A 732 9.41 44.74 -23.69
CA LEU A 732 8.29 44.14 -24.43
C LEU A 732 7.11 45.10 -24.56
N PHE A 733 6.75 45.83 -23.49
CA PHE A 733 5.69 46.84 -23.54
C PHE A 733 6.05 48.00 -24.50
N GLN A 734 7.28 48.51 -24.48
CA GLN A 734 7.74 49.57 -25.40
C GLN A 734 7.76 49.15 -26.87
N LYS A 735 8.13 47.90 -27.17
CA LYS A 735 8.10 47.33 -28.53
C LYS A 735 6.67 47.08 -29.02
N GLN A 736 5.75 46.73 -28.12
CA GLN A 736 4.36 46.48 -28.47
C GLN A 736 3.62 47.80 -28.72
N THR A 737 3.83 48.84 -27.92
CA THR A 737 3.27 50.19 -28.17
C THR A 737 3.83 50.84 -29.45
N SER A 738 5.12 50.64 -29.78
CA SER A 738 5.68 51.16 -31.04
C SER A 738 5.05 50.49 -32.26
N ARG A 739 4.80 49.17 -32.23
CA ARG A 739 4.15 48.44 -33.33
C ARG A 739 2.68 48.81 -33.52
N THR A 740 1.94 49.11 -32.45
CA THR A 740 0.55 49.55 -32.54
C THR A 740 0.43 50.97 -33.09
N LEU A 741 1.40 51.85 -32.79
CA LEU A 741 1.50 53.21 -33.34
C LEU A 741 1.91 53.23 -34.82
N THR A 742 2.72 52.28 -35.30
CA THR A 742 3.06 52.18 -36.73
C THR A 742 1.90 51.64 -37.55
N MET A 743 1.13 50.66 -37.04
CA MET A 743 -0.02 50.11 -37.77
C MET A 743 -1.22 51.07 -37.83
N THR A 744 -1.38 51.98 -36.87
CA THR A 744 -2.43 53.01 -36.90
C THR A 744 -2.08 54.18 -37.83
N SER A 745 -0.79 54.45 -38.04
CA SER A 745 -0.31 55.44 -39.03
C SER A 745 -0.49 54.95 -40.48
N THR A 746 -0.30 53.66 -40.78
CA THR A 746 -0.47 53.13 -42.14
C THR A 746 -1.95 52.98 -42.55
N LEU A 747 -2.86 52.80 -41.59
CA LEU A 747 -4.32 52.71 -41.85
C LEU A 747 -5.02 54.07 -42.02
N MET A 748 -4.39 55.19 -41.61
CA MET A 748 -4.91 56.55 -41.84
C MET A 748 -4.42 57.20 -43.15
N HIS A 749 -3.56 56.53 -43.93
CA HIS A 749 -3.17 56.97 -45.28
C HIS A 749 -3.82 56.15 -46.41
N SER A 750 -4.86 55.37 -46.08
CA SER A 750 -5.68 54.62 -47.05
C SER A 750 -7.18 54.89 -46.90
N CYS A 751 -7.54 56.07 -46.39
CA CYS A 751 -8.88 56.69 -46.43
C CYS A 751 -8.75 58.13 -46.88
#